data_AF-A0A962XX20-F1
#
_entry.id   AF-A0A962XX20-F1
#
_cell.length_a   1.000
_cell.length_b   1.000
_cell.length_c   1.000
_cell.angle_alpha   90.00
_cell.angle_beta   90.00
_cell.angle_gamma   90.00
#
_symmetry.space_group_name_H-M   'P 1'
#
loop_
_entity.id
_entity.type
_entity.pdbx_description
1 polymer ?
#
loop_
_entity_poly.entity_id
_entity_poly.type
_entity_poly.pdbx_seq_one_letter_code
_entity_poly.pdbx_strand_id
1 'polypeptide(L)'
;YRLVADSAEPAGFNPSYRFQHDRVQQAAYALIAAQRTSEVHLFVGRLMLRHVGDAVPDDRLIDIVTHLNAGRPLIESGDERLRLAHLNLRAGIRAKRSAAYESALDYLRTAASLLPADPWCRMPELMRTLARESQQCAYLTGRADEAERWTEQMLERAQTDLERSDILATRTRQYATLGRMEESILSAIQGLLLLGVELTQHPSADDIAVERRRVEENLRGRRIADLVDAPPVEDAETLMAMRLFMETFAAAFLSGSGNLFPYLVLKAVNLSLRHGNCPESAFAYAAYGMLLCGELDDPAAGYQYGKVGLAINERLDDIALRARVIYVYAMFIHHWSNAWSSLTPWFRKGIEAGYQTGDLLYLAYSAQDCVIWDPTLDLETAYRRHAKNMEIVRECAYQDSLDSGTLFLQLQRNLLGLTDSPFSLGDDEFDEQACLAGMRQRQFMTGISNYHIYSTEICLLYNAYDRALEHVRMQDALVKSAMSLPQLVRYAIVSFLTLSSCFTQLPENDQPAVRRRLERDLAQMTRWADNCAQNFRHLQYLMEAELDRLDGARESALESYDRAINAARDSGFLHDEATASERAARHLIALGRERAAEGYLRGTHHLYTRWGARRKAAMMENEFPFLREMLHGARATIAGNGETWDLDLASVMKASRVISGEIVLSRLLKTSIEILLENAGGEWGCLVARREGMLTVEASVTPPNNDRCGDNVPRSAWVTLTQGGELALPVTLISHVLRTGEALVLHDATRGG
;
A
#
# COMPACT_ATOMS: atom_id res chain seq x y z
N TYR A 1 43.73 -18.39 29.71
CA TYR A 1 43.88 -17.48 28.55
C TYR A 1 44.40 -18.26 27.36
N ARG A 2 44.01 -17.92 26.12
CA ARG A 2 44.54 -18.51 24.87
C ARG A 2 44.94 -17.36 23.94
N LEU A 3 46.12 -17.45 23.29
CA LEU A 3 46.61 -16.48 22.32
C LEU A 3 45.73 -16.52 21.06
N VAL A 4 45.27 -15.36 20.60
CA VAL A 4 44.58 -15.21 19.30
C VAL A 4 45.49 -14.35 18.43
N ALA A 5 46.25 -14.97 17.53
CA ALA A 5 47.10 -14.28 16.58
C ALA A 5 46.37 -14.16 15.23
N ASP A 6 46.47 -12.99 14.61
CA ASP A 6 46.19 -12.81 13.18
C ASP A 6 47.53 -12.68 12.45
N SER A 7 47.63 -13.34 11.30
CA SER A 7 48.85 -13.47 10.51
C SER A 7 48.94 -12.38 9.44
N ALA A 8 50.18 -11.86 9.28
CA ALA A 8 50.70 -11.05 8.19
C ALA A 8 50.51 -9.52 8.30
N GLU A 9 51.39 -8.88 9.08
CA GLU A 9 52.31 -7.81 8.65
C GLU A 9 53.24 -7.44 9.83
N PRO A 10 54.41 -6.78 9.63
CA PRO A 10 55.49 -6.74 10.62
C PRO A 10 55.14 -5.84 11.82
N ALA A 11 54.49 -6.45 12.82
CA ALA A 11 53.83 -5.75 13.92
C ALA A 11 54.67 -5.76 15.22
N GLY A 12 54.63 -4.64 15.95
CA GLY A 12 54.97 -4.62 17.37
C GLY A 12 54.19 -5.70 18.13
N PHE A 13 54.86 -6.38 19.05
CA PHE A 13 54.30 -7.49 19.84
C PHE A 13 53.10 -7.01 20.70
N ASN A 14 51.88 -7.13 20.18
CA ASN A 14 50.63 -6.80 20.87
C ASN A 14 49.74 -8.06 21.01
N PRO A 15 50.10 -9.03 21.88
CA PRO A 15 49.33 -10.26 22.04
C PRO A 15 47.93 -9.96 22.59
N SER A 16 46.89 -10.47 21.92
CA SER A 16 45.51 -10.36 22.39
C SER A 16 45.16 -11.54 23.33
N TYR A 17 44.53 -11.22 24.46
CA TYR A 17 44.10 -12.20 25.46
C TYR A 17 42.59 -12.14 25.65
N ARG A 18 41.95 -13.31 25.73
CA ARG A 18 40.53 -13.44 26.13
C ARG A 18 40.35 -14.52 27.19
N PHE A 19 39.29 -14.38 28.00
CA PHE A 19 38.84 -15.47 28.86
C PHE A 19 38.41 -16.65 27.98
N GLN A 20 38.69 -17.87 28.45
CA GLN A 20 38.40 -19.09 27.68
C GLN A 20 36.90 -19.41 27.66
N HIS A 21 36.17 -18.98 28.70
CA HIS A 21 34.74 -19.19 28.84
C HIS A 21 34.16 -18.12 29.78
N ASP A 22 32.94 -17.65 29.49
CA ASP A 22 32.24 -16.63 30.28
C ASP A 22 32.10 -16.96 31.77
N ARG A 23 31.95 -18.24 32.14
CA ARG A 23 31.88 -18.66 33.55
C ARG A 23 33.18 -18.38 34.31
N VAL A 24 34.32 -18.45 33.63
CA VAL A 24 35.63 -18.12 34.24
C VAL A 24 35.75 -16.61 34.44
N GLN A 25 35.26 -15.82 33.48
CA GLN A 25 35.18 -14.36 33.62
C GLN A 25 34.25 -13.97 34.77
N GLN A 26 33.06 -14.58 34.87
CA GLN A 26 32.11 -14.35 35.96
C GLN A 26 32.69 -14.73 37.32
N ALA A 27 33.40 -15.86 37.42
CA ALA A 27 34.06 -16.27 38.66
C ALA A 27 35.19 -15.31 39.05
N ALA A 28 36.02 -14.88 38.10
CA ALA A 28 37.06 -13.88 38.35
C ALA A 28 36.46 -12.53 38.79
N TYR A 29 35.34 -12.14 38.18
CA TYR A 29 34.61 -10.92 38.53
C TYR A 29 34.00 -11.00 39.94
N ALA A 30 33.40 -12.14 40.31
CA ALA A 30 32.80 -12.37 41.63
C ALA A 30 33.82 -12.39 42.78
N LEU A 31 35.11 -12.61 42.49
CA LEU A 31 36.19 -12.55 43.48
C LEU A 31 36.64 -11.11 43.80
N ILE A 32 36.19 -10.12 43.05
CA ILE A 32 36.49 -8.70 43.33
C ILE A 32 35.66 -8.28 44.54
N ALA A 33 36.31 -7.82 45.60
CA ALA A 33 35.63 -7.26 46.76
C ALA A 33 34.72 -6.10 46.34
N ALA A 34 33.47 -6.08 46.82
CA ALA A 34 32.45 -5.11 46.41
C ALA A 34 32.91 -3.64 46.52
N GLN A 35 33.74 -3.33 47.53
CA GLN A 35 34.29 -1.99 47.76
C GLN A 35 35.33 -1.58 46.70
N ARG A 36 35.96 -2.54 46.01
CA ARG A 36 37.00 -2.31 45.01
C ARG A 36 36.50 -2.43 43.57
N THR A 37 35.25 -2.84 43.37
CA THR A 37 34.69 -3.04 42.03
C THR A 37 34.79 -1.78 41.17
N SER A 38 34.38 -0.62 41.71
CA SER A 38 34.48 0.66 40.98
C SER A 38 35.92 1.06 40.67
N GLU A 39 36.88 0.79 41.57
CA GLU A 39 38.30 1.05 41.33
C GLU A 39 38.84 0.20 40.18
N VAL A 40 38.49 -1.09 40.16
CA VAL A 40 38.92 -2.02 39.10
C VAL A 40 38.31 -1.61 37.77
N HIS A 41 37.02 -1.28 37.72
CA HIS A 41 36.37 -0.79 36.51
C HIS A 41 37.01 0.50 36.00
N LEU A 42 37.28 1.46 36.88
CA LEU A 42 37.95 2.70 36.48
C LEU A 42 39.36 2.44 35.94
N PHE A 43 40.12 1.55 36.59
CA PHE A 43 41.46 1.16 36.13
C PHE A 43 41.41 0.52 34.73
N VAL A 44 40.50 -0.44 34.52
CA VAL A 44 40.34 -1.11 33.22
C VAL A 44 39.90 -0.11 32.15
N GLY A 45 38.90 0.73 32.42
CA GLY A 45 38.42 1.72 31.47
C GLY A 45 39.50 2.73 31.06
N ARG A 46 40.29 3.23 32.02
CA ARG A 46 41.43 4.13 31.75
C ARG A 46 42.52 3.43 30.94
N LEU A 47 42.81 2.16 31.25
CA LEU A 47 43.82 1.38 30.54
C LEU A 47 43.42 1.16 29.07
N MET A 48 42.16 0.76 28.84
CA MET A 48 41.62 0.59 27.49
C MET A 48 41.65 1.91 26.70
N LEU A 49 41.23 3.02 27.32
CA LEU A 49 41.24 4.34 26.69
C LEU A 49 42.66 4.79 26.32
N ARG A 50 43.66 4.55 27.19
CA ARG A 50 45.08 4.84 26.89
C ARG A 50 45.63 4.01 25.73
N HIS A 51 45.25 2.73 25.65
CA HIS A 51 45.74 1.84 24.61
C HIS A 51 45.21 2.20 23.22
N VAL A 52 43.96 2.65 23.17
CA VAL A 52 43.29 3.05 21.92
C VAL A 52 43.72 4.44 21.44
N GLY A 53 44.14 5.31 22.36
CA GLY A 53 44.59 6.67 22.03
C GLY A 53 43.45 7.68 21.89
N ASP A 54 43.67 8.75 21.13
CA ASP A 54 42.72 9.87 21.05
C ASP A 54 41.48 9.58 20.18
N ALA A 55 41.61 8.68 19.21
CA ALA A 55 40.51 8.28 18.33
C ALA A 55 39.93 6.92 18.75
N VAL A 56 38.96 6.92 19.67
CA VAL A 56 38.28 5.70 20.09
C VAL A 56 37.39 5.15 18.96
N PRO A 57 37.69 3.96 18.40
CA PRO A 57 36.86 3.34 17.39
C PRO A 57 35.59 2.77 18.00
N ASP A 58 34.60 2.66 17.14
CA ASP A 58 33.20 2.41 17.47
C ASP A 58 32.95 0.99 18.03
N ASP A 59 33.80 0.03 17.68
CA ASP A 59 33.78 -1.36 18.15
C ASP A 59 34.23 -1.52 19.62
N ARG A 60 35.12 -0.62 20.09
CA ARG A 60 35.62 -0.61 21.48
C ARG A 60 34.91 0.38 22.38
N LEU A 61 34.10 1.29 21.81
CA LEU A 61 33.46 2.38 22.53
C LEU A 61 32.58 1.89 23.69
N ILE A 62 31.73 0.89 23.45
CA ILE A 62 30.76 0.39 24.44
C ILE A 62 31.48 -0.24 25.64
N ASP A 63 32.51 -1.06 25.41
CA ASP A 63 33.28 -1.69 26.49
C ASP A 63 33.99 -0.64 27.35
N ILE A 64 34.64 0.34 26.72
CA ILE A 64 35.34 1.44 27.41
C ILE A 64 34.36 2.24 28.27
N VAL A 65 33.25 2.67 27.67
CA VAL A 65 32.22 3.47 28.36
C VAL A 65 31.59 2.68 29.51
N THR A 66 31.35 1.39 29.33
CA THR A 66 30.79 0.52 30.37
C THR A 66 31.71 0.48 31.60
N HIS A 67 33.01 0.26 31.40
CA HIS A 67 33.98 0.28 32.50
C HIS A 67 34.12 1.67 33.15
N LEU A 68 34.22 2.74 32.36
CA LEU A 68 34.35 4.09 32.89
C LEU A 68 33.08 4.55 33.64
N ASN A 69 31.89 4.16 33.18
CA ASN A 69 30.62 4.47 33.85
C ASN A 69 30.49 3.75 35.20
N ALA A 70 30.92 2.49 35.29
CA ALA A 70 30.96 1.76 36.56
C ALA A 70 31.97 2.36 37.55
N GLY A 71 33.08 2.91 37.04
CA GLY A 71 34.09 3.62 37.82
C GLY A 71 33.76 5.09 38.12
N ARG A 72 32.68 5.63 37.55
CA ARG A 72 32.32 7.06 37.57
C ARG A 72 32.35 7.75 38.94
N PRO A 73 31.91 7.12 40.06
CA PRO A 73 31.93 7.77 41.37
C PRO A 73 33.32 8.20 41.84
N LEU A 74 34.38 7.61 41.28
CA LEU A 74 35.78 7.89 41.63
C LEU A 74 36.45 8.89 40.67
N ILE A 75 35.70 9.48 39.72
CA ILE A 75 36.21 10.45 38.75
C ILE A 75 35.91 11.88 39.25
N GLU A 76 36.91 12.50 39.84
CA GLU A 76 36.84 13.87 40.39
C GLU A 76 37.27 14.96 39.39
N SER A 77 38.20 14.63 38.47
CA SER A 77 38.73 15.59 37.49
C SER A 77 37.64 16.06 36.52
N GLY A 78 37.43 17.37 36.42
CA GLY A 78 36.47 17.96 35.49
C GLY A 78 36.73 17.58 34.03
N ASP A 79 37.99 17.56 33.61
CA ASP A 79 38.37 17.19 32.24
C ASP A 79 38.09 15.72 31.93
N GLU A 80 38.33 14.83 32.91
CA GLU A 80 38.06 13.40 32.75
C GLU A 80 36.56 13.12 32.72
N ARG A 81 35.78 13.78 33.59
CA ARG A 81 34.31 13.72 33.56
C ARG A 81 33.78 14.19 32.22
N LEU A 82 34.33 15.29 31.70
CA LEU A 82 33.91 15.83 30.42
C LEU A 82 34.27 14.89 29.25
N ARG A 83 35.46 14.28 29.27
CA ARG A 83 35.85 13.27 28.29
C ARG A 83 34.89 12.08 28.32
N LEU A 84 34.52 11.61 29.51
CA LEU A 84 33.54 10.54 29.67
C LEU A 84 32.13 10.96 29.20
N ALA A 85 31.74 12.22 29.36
CA ALA A 85 30.48 12.75 28.84
C ALA A 85 30.42 12.66 27.30
N HIS A 86 31.50 13.03 26.60
CA HIS A 86 31.60 12.91 25.14
C HIS A 86 31.53 11.43 24.68
N LEU A 87 32.21 10.53 25.38
CA LEU A 87 32.16 9.10 25.06
C LEU A 87 30.76 8.52 25.26
N ASN A 88 30.06 8.93 26.33
CA ASN A 88 28.67 8.54 26.56
C ASN A 88 27.71 9.11 25.50
N LEU A 89 27.87 10.37 25.08
CA LEU A 89 27.07 10.93 23.98
C LEU A 89 27.25 10.12 22.70
N ARG A 90 28.50 9.78 22.34
CA ARG A 90 28.79 8.91 21.18
C ARG A 90 28.17 7.52 21.34
N ALA A 91 28.26 6.91 22.53
CA ALA A 91 27.66 5.61 22.81
C ALA A 91 26.13 5.67 22.70
N GLY A 92 25.51 6.74 23.19
CA GLY A 92 24.08 7.00 23.07
C GLY A 92 23.62 7.11 21.61
N ILE A 93 24.30 7.92 20.81
CA ILE A 93 24.01 8.05 19.36
C ILE A 93 24.14 6.70 18.64
N ARG A 94 25.17 5.91 18.96
CA ARG A 94 25.39 4.58 18.38
C ARG A 94 24.30 3.59 18.78
N ALA A 95 23.93 3.57 20.06
CA ALA A 95 22.84 2.73 20.56
C ALA A 95 21.51 3.09 19.89
N LYS A 96 21.20 4.39 19.74
CA LYS A 96 20.02 4.88 19.02
C LYS A 96 19.98 4.40 17.57
N ARG A 97 21.11 4.49 16.84
CA ARG A 97 21.23 3.99 15.46
C ARG A 97 20.99 2.48 15.33
N SER A 98 21.17 1.73 16.41
CA SER A 98 20.93 0.28 16.46
C SER A 98 19.56 -0.06 17.06
N ALA A 99 18.65 0.92 17.16
CA ALA A 99 17.33 0.84 17.80
C ALA A 99 17.32 0.42 19.29
N ALA A 100 18.46 0.50 19.98
CA ALA A 100 18.57 0.23 21.41
C ALA A 100 18.26 1.51 22.24
N TYR A 101 17.01 2.00 22.14
CA TYR A 101 16.62 3.33 22.65
C TYR A 101 16.73 3.50 24.16
N GLU A 102 16.46 2.45 24.95
CA GLU A 102 16.62 2.49 26.42
C GLU A 102 18.09 2.64 26.81
N SER A 103 18.97 1.81 26.25
CA SER A 103 20.42 1.91 26.48
C SER A 103 20.97 3.26 25.99
N ALA A 104 20.46 3.77 24.87
CA ALA A 104 20.83 5.09 24.37
C ALA A 104 20.50 6.17 25.41
N LEU A 105 19.29 6.16 25.97
CA LEU A 105 18.89 7.14 26.98
C LEU A 105 19.72 7.04 28.26
N ASP A 106 20.10 5.84 28.70
CA ASP A 106 20.96 5.66 29.87
C ASP A 106 22.36 6.26 29.68
N TYR A 107 22.96 6.08 28.50
CA TYR A 107 24.21 6.73 28.15
C TYR A 107 24.06 8.26 28.13
N LEU A 108 22.99 8.78 27.52
CA LEU A 108 22.74 10.22 27.42
C LEU A 108 22.50 10.86 28.80
N ARG A 109 21.73 10.23 29.69
CA ARG A 109 21.56 10.68 31.09
C ARG A 109 22.88 10.65 31.85
N THR A 110 23.72 9.64 31.61
CA THR A 110 25.07 9.59 32.18
C THR A 110 25.93 10.73 31.66
N ALA A 111 25.91 11.02 30.35
CA ALA A 111 26.61 12.17 29.79
C ALA A 111 26.15 13.47 30.45
N ALA A 112 24.84 13.70 30.60
CA ALA A 112 24.29 14.89 31.25
C ALA A 112 24.78 15.04 32.70
N SER A 113 24.82 13.95 33.47
CA SER A 113 25.27 13.96 34.87
C SER A 113 26.76 14.29 35.06
N LEU A 114 27.54 14.18 33.99
CA LEU A 114 28.99 14.39 34.00
C LEU A 114 29.40 15.81 33.61
N LEU A 115 28.49 16.56 32.99
CA LEU A 115 28.74 17.93 32.57
C LEU A 115 28.96 18.87 33.75
N PRO A 116 29.73 19.95 33.57
CA PRO A 116 29.89 20.98 34.59
C PRO A 116 28.59 21.73 34.86
N ALA A 117 28.57 22.54 35.92
CA ALA A 117 27.48 23.49 36.15
C ALA A 117 27.34 24.45 34.95
N ASP A 118 26.09 24.75 34.60
CA ASP A 118 25.69 25.60 33.48
C ASP A 118 26.27 25.18 32.11
N PRO A 119 25.99 23.94 31.65
CA PRO A 119 26.56 23.41 30.41
C PRO A 119 26.06 24.15 29.15
N TRP A 120 24.88 24.77 29.21
CA TRP A 120 24.33 25.56 28.12
C TRP A 120 25.18 26.77 27.77
N CYS A 121 25.77 27.45 28.77
CA CYS A 121 26.66 28.58 28.54
C CYS A 121 28.09 28.14 28.25
N ARG A 122 28.59 27.13 28.96
CA ARG A 122 30.00 26.72 28.85
C ARG A 122 30.29 25.82 27.66
N MET A 123 29.31 25.06 27.20
CA MET A 123 29.45 23.96 26.24
C MET A 123 28.24 23.86 25.29
N PRO A 124 27.85 24.94 24.60
CA PRO A 124 26.58 25.02 23.88
C PRO A 124 26.40 23.89 22.84
N GLU A 125 27.42 23.61 22.02
CA GLU A 125 27.33 22.58 20.96
C GLU A 125 27.13 21.16 21.52
N LEU A 126 27.86 20.82 22.59
CA LEU A 126 27.73 19.53 23.25
C LEU A 126 26.34 19.40 23.88
N MET A 127 25.88 20.45 24.56
CA MET A 127 24.59 20.45 25.24
C MET A 127 23.42 20.42 24.26
N ARG A 128 23.50 21.13 23.13
CA ARG A 128 22.51 21.08 22.04
C ARG A 128 22.38 19.67 21.48
N THR A 129 23.51 19.03 21.17
CA THR A 129 23.52 17.66 20.65
C THR A 129 22.95 16.69 21.68
N LEU A 130 23.37 16.80 22.94
CA LEU A 130 22.88 15.96 24.02
C LEU A 130 21.38 16.12 24.26
N ALA A 131 20.88 17.35 24.27
CA ALA A 131 19.46 17.65 24.43
C ALA A 131 18.64 17.05 23.29
N ARG A 132 19.05 17.24 22.04
CA ARG A 132 18.37 16.67 20.86
C ARG A 132 18.29 15.14 20.91
N GLU A 133 19.41 14.49 21.23
CA GLU A 133 19.50 13.03 21.33
C GLU A 133 18.67 12.49 22.52
N SER A 134 18.71 13.18 23.66
CA SER A 134 17.94 12.80 24.86
C SER A 134 16.44 12.96 24.63
N GLN A 135 16.05 14.05 23.96
CA GLN A 135 14.68 14.34 23.57
C GLN A 135 14.10 13.21 22.71
N GLN A 136 14.82 12.83 21.65
CA GLN A 136 14.38 11.76 20.74
C GLN A 136 14.32 10.40 21.43
N CYS A 137 15.32 10.02 22.24
CA CYS A 137 15.31 8.74 22.93
C CYS A 137 14.24 8.68 24.03
N ALA A 138 13.99 9.77 24.74
CA ALA A 138 12.89 9.85 25.71
C ALA A 138 11.54 9.65 25.02
N TYR A 139 11.34 10.29 23.87
CA TYR A 139 10.13 10.12 23.06
C TYR A 139 9.96 8.67 22.59
N LEU A 140 10.99 8.07 21.98
CA LEU A 140 10.97 6.69 21.45
C LEU A 140 10.85 5.61 22.54
N THR A 141 11.09 5.95 23.80
CA THR A 141 10.90 5.06 24.96
C THR A 141 9.60 5.36 25.72
N GLY A 142 8.69 6.14 25.15
CA GLY A 142 7.37 6.43 25.73
C GLY A 142 7.38 7.45 26.88
N ARG A 143 8.50 8.15 27.11
CA ARG A 143 8.66 9.16 28.17
C ARG A 143 8.32 10.56 27.65
N ALA A 144 7.07 10.76 27.24
CA ALA A 144 6.61 11.99 26.58
C ALA A 144 6.91 13.26 27.41
N ASP A 145 6.67 13.26 28.72
CA ASP A 145 6.92 14.42 29.60
C ASP A 145 8.41 14.79 29.71
N GLU A 146 9.32 13.82 29.58
CA GLU A 146 10.76 14.09 29.55
C GLU A 146 11.19 14.65 28.21
N ALA A 147 10.68 14.09 27.10
CA ALA A 147 10.91 14.63 25.77
C ALA A 147 10.41 16.08 25.66
N GLU A 148 9.24 16.38 26.23
CA GLU A 148 8.65 17.70 26.21
C GLU A 148 9.48 18.73 27.00
N ARG A 149 9.98 18.35 28.18
CA ARG A 149 10.88 19.21 28.97
C ARG A 149 12.20 19.49 28.24
N TRP A 150 12.70 18.55 27.44
CA TRP A 150 13.85 18.81 26.58
C TRP A 150 13.51 19.77 25.45
N THR A 151 12.35 19.61 24.82
CA THR A 151 11.85 20.52 23.78
C THR A 151 11.77 21.97 24.28
N GLU A 152 11.14 22.20 25.44
CA GLU A 152 11.04 23.53 26.04
C GLU A 152 12.41 24.16 26.33
N GLN A 153 13.32 23.38 26.94
CA GLN A 153 14.69 23.87 27.18
C GLN A 153 15.42 24.22 25.88
N MET A 154 15.23 23.45 24.81
CA MET A 154 15.83 23.76 23.52
C MET A 154 15.22 25.04 22.92
N LEU A 155 13.90 25.26 23.04
CA LEU A 155 13.23 26.47 22.53
C LEU A 155 13.68 27.74 23.26
N GLU A 156 13.79 27.69 24.59
CA GLU A 156 14.29 28.81 25.41
C GLU A 156 15.73 29.21 25.05
N ARG A 157 16.55 28.25 24.60
CA ARG A 157 17.99 28.41 24.34
C ARG A 157 18.34 28.57 22.87
N ALA A 158 17.38 28.36 21.96
CA ALA A 158 17.56 28.59 20.54
C ALA A 158 17.90 30.06 20.29
N GLN A 159 18.87 30.31 19.40
CA GLN A 159 19.40 31.66 19.14
C GLN A 159 18.74 32.29 17.92
N THR A 160 18.26 31.47 16.97
CA THR A 160 17.66 31.93 15.72
C THR A 160 16.25 31.38 15.58
N ASP A 161 15.45 32.06 14.77
CA ASP A 161 14.09 31.63 14.44
C ASP A 161 14.09 30.34 13.60
N LEU A 162 15.14 30.12 12.80
CA LEU A 162 15.38 28.86 12.09
C LEU A 162 15.61 27.69 13.07
N GLU A 163 16.44 27.89 14.10
CA GLU A 163 16.65 26.87 15.15
C GLU A 163 15.37 26.56 15.91
N ARG A 164 14.59 27.59 16.29
CA ARG A 164 13.28 27.42 16.95
C ARG A 164 12.32 26.63 16.06
N SER A 165 12.31 26.92 14.76
CA SER A 165 11.45 26.27 13.79
C SER A 165 11.80 24.79 13.58
N ASP A 166 13.09 24.41 13.56
CA ASP A 166 13.52 23.00 13.51
C ASP A 166 13.06 22.20 14.74
N ILE A 167 13.13 22.83 15.92
CA ILE A 167 12.65 22.22 17.18
C ILE A 167 11.12 22.06 17.13
N LEU A 168 10.39 23.07 16.66
CA LEU A 168 8.93 23.02 16.50
C LEU A 168 8.49 22.01 15.43
N ALA A 169 9.28 21.79 14.37
CA ALA A 169 9.03 20.74 13.39
C ALA A 169 9.12 19.35 14.03
N THR A 170 10.11 19.14 14.90
CA THR A 170 10.25 17.89 15.68
C THR A 170 9.07 17.69 16.63
N ARG A 171 8.65 18.74 17.35
CA ARG A 171 7.48 18.70 18.24
C ARG A 171 6.18 18.41 17.48
N THR A 172 6.00 19.04 16.32
CA THR A 172 4.85 18.79 15.41
C THR A 172 4.73 17.30 15.10
N ARG A 173 5.81 16.68 14.59
CA ARG A 173 5.83 15.25 14.26
C ARG A 173 5.49 14.35 15.47
N GLN A 174 6.00 14.70 16.65
CA GLN A 174 5.77 13.93 17.87
C GLN A 174 4.31 14.01 18.33
N TYR A 175 3.72 15.20 18.33
CA TYR A 175 2.31 15.36 18.65
C TYR A 175 1.40 14.62 17.66
N ALA A 176 1.69 14.69 16.36
CA ALA A 176 0.96 13.91 15.36
C ALA A 176 1.00 12.40 15.67
N THR A 177 2.18 11.87 16.02
CA THR A 177 2.32 10.44 16.34
C THR A 177 1.63 10.05 17.66
N LEU A 178 1.51 10.97 18.62
CA LEU A 178 0.81 10.77 19.88
C LEU A 178 -0.72 10.95 19.78
N GLY A 179 -1.26 11.22 18.59
CA GLY A 179 -2.69 11.48 18.40
C GLY A 179 -3.12 12.91 18.78
N ARG A 180 -2.18 13.78 19.15
CA ARG A 180 -2.40 15.17 19.60
C ARG A 180 -2.44 16.12 18.40
N MET A 181 -3.45 15.95 17.55
CA MET A 181 -3.51 16.60 16.22
C MET A 181 -3.60 18.12 16.30
N GLU A 182 -4.40 18.65 17.23
CA GLU A 182 -4.55 20.11 17.41
C GLU A 182 -3.24 20.76 17.84
N GLU A 183 -2.55 20.16 18.84
CA GLU A 183 -1.27 20.67 19.30
C GLU A 183 -0.17 20.54 18.25
N SER A 184 -0.21 19.48 17.43
CA SER A 184 0.66 19.33 16.26
C SER A 184 0.50 20.50 15.30
N ILE A 185 -0.75 20.82 14.93
CA ILE A 185 -1.06 21.92 14.01
C ILE A 185 -0.61 23.26 14.58
N LEU A 186 -0.88 23.52 15.87
CA LEU A 186 -0.47 24.76 16.54
C LEU A 186 1.05 24.92 16.58
N SER A 187 1.79 23.85 16.89
CA SER A 187 3.26 23.85 16.89
C SER A 187 3.82 24.17 15.51
N ALA A 188 3.22 23.63 14.45
CA ALA A 188 3.64 23.92 13.08
C ALA A 188 3.37 25.37 12.67
N ILE A 189 2.17 25.89 13.00
CA ILE A 189 1.80 27.29 12.75
C ILE A 189 2.76 28.25 13.46
N GLN A 190 3.14 27.95 14.70
CA GLN A 190 4.12 28.73 15.45
C GLN A 190 5.49 28.73 14.74
N GLY A 191 5.96 27.58 14.26
CA GLY A 191 7.22 27.49 13.53
C GLY A 191 7.17 28.25 12.20
N LEU A 192 6.08 28.15 11.46
CA LEU A 192 5.90 28.85 10.19
C LEU A 192 5.85 30.37 10.38
N LEU A 193 5.21 30.85 11.45
CA LEU A 193 5.15 32.28 11.77
C LEU A 193 6.55 32.87 12.04
N LEU A 194 7.43 32.13 12.72
CA LEU A 194 8.82 32.52 12.97
C LEU A 194 9.64 32.69 11.68
N LEU A 195 9.25 31.98 10.61
CA LEU A 195 9.86 32.07 9.28
C LEU A 195 9.14 33.08 8.36
N GLY A 196 8.26 33.92 8.92
CA GLY A 196 7.48 34.90 8.16
C GLY A 196 6.33 34.32 7.33
N VAL A 197 5.97 33.05 7.52
CA VAL A 197 4.84 32.41 6.84
C VAL A 197 3.59 32.49 7.72
N GLU A 198 2.76 33.50 7.46
CA GLU A 198 1.52 33.71 8.19
C GLU A 198 0.45 32.68 7.81
N LEU A 199 -0.14 32.05 8.84
CA LEU A 199 -1.25 31.10 8.74
C LEU A 199 -2.38 31.50 9.68
N THR A 200 -3.62 31.33 9.20
CA THR A 200 -4.81 31.30 10.06
C THR A 200 -5.07 29.86 10.50
N GLN A 201 -5.47 29.68 11.77
CA GLN A 201 -5.81 28.36 12.32
C GLN A 201 -7.13 27.82 11.76
N HIS A 202 -8.02 28.70 11.34
CA HIS A 202 -9.35 28.36 10.82
C HIS A 202 -9.60 29.10 9.50
N PRO A 203 -8.95 28.67 8.40
CA PRO A 203 -9.13 29.31 7.11
C PRO A 203 -10.58 29.22 6.63
N SER A 204 -11.08 30.33 6.11
CA SER A 204 -12.36 30.41 5.42
C SER A 204 -12.24 29.89 3.98
N ALA A 205 -13.37 29.69 3.32
CA ALA A 205 -13.38 29.39 1.88
C ALA A 205 -12.76 30.52 1.04
N ASP A 206 -12.87 31.77 1.50
CA ASP A 206 -12.28 32.93 0.84
C ASP A 206 -10.74 32.92 0.94
N ASP A 207 -10.19 32.50 2.09
CA ASP A 207 -8.74 32.34 2.26
C ASP A 207 -8.17 31.30 1.29
N ILE A 208 -8.87 30.17 1.12
CA ILE A 208 -8.53 29.14 0.13
C ILE A 208 -8.60 29.71 -1.28
N ALA A 209 -9.66 30.45 -1.62
CA ALA A 209 -9.84 31.05 -2.94
C ALA A 209 -8.74 32.08 -3.25
N VAL A 210 -8.28 32.85 -2.26
CA VAL A 210 -7.13 33.77 -2.39
C VAL A 210 -5.85 33.01 -2.70
N GLU A 211 -5.52 31.96 -1.93
CA GLU A 211 -4.30 31.19 -2.17
C GLU A 211 -4.34 30.44 -3.51
N ARG A 212 -5.52 29.98 -3.95
CA ARG A 212 -5.71 29.39 -5.28
C ARG A 212 -5.42 30.38 -6.41
N ARG A 213 -5.94 31.61 -6.32
CA ARG A 213 -5.64 32.66 -7.31
C ARG A 213 -4.13 32.95 -7.35
N ARG A 214 -3.45 32.94 -6.20
CA ARG A 214 -1.99 33.08 -6.15
C ARG A 214 -1.26 31.95 -6.86
N VAL A 215 -1.76 30.71 -6.79
CA VAL A 215 -1.19 29.58 -7.55
C VAL A 215 -1.29 29.87 -9.06
N GLU A 216 -2.45 30.31 -9.54
CA GLU A 216 -2.65 30.67 -10.95
C GLU A 216 -1.77 31.84 -11.39
N GLU A 217 -1.63 32.87 -10.55
CA GLU A 217 -0.75 34.02 -10.79
C GLU A 217 0.73 33.64 -10.82
N ASN A 218 1.18 32.86 -9.84
CA ASN A 218 2.56 32.40 -9.76
C ASN A 218 2.88 31.46 -10.93
N LEU A 219 1.94 30.61 -11.38
CA LEU A 219 2.12 29.72 -12.52
C LEU A 219 2.20 30.47 -13.86
N ARG A 220 1.60 31.66 -13.97
CA ARG A 220 1.44 32.40 -15.22
C ARG A 220 2.75 32.49 -16.02
N GLY A 221 2.68 32.08 -17.28
CA GLY A 221 3.83 32.05 -18.20
C GLY A 221 4.65 30.76 -18.17
N ARG A 222 4.27 29.77 -17.35
CA ARG A 222 4.87 28.42 -17.32
C ARG A 222 3.82 27.36 -17.59
N ARG A 223 4.20 26.24 -18.21
CA ARG A 223 3.34 25.05 -18.29
C ARG A 223 3.53 24.23 -17.02
N ILE A 224 2.50 23.52 -16.57
CA ILE A 224 2.58 22.64 -15.40
C ILE A 224 3.74 21.64 -15.55
N ALA A 225 3.93 21.07 -16.75
CA ALA A 225 5.02 20.13 -17.01
C ALA A 225 6.43 20.73 -16.82
N ASP A 226 6.60 22.05 -17.03
CA ASP A 226 7.91 22.72 -16.89
C ASP A 226 8.31 22.93 -15.42
N LEU A 227 7.38 22.71 -14.48
CA LEU A 227 7.66 22.87 -13.05
C LEU A 227 8.69 21.86 -12.53
N VAL A 228 8.89 20.73 -13.21
CA VAL A 228 9.91 19.73 -12.87
C VAL A 228 11.33 20.33 -12.96
N ASP A 229 11.52 21.31 -13.84
CA ASP A 229 12.81 21.93 -14.12
C ASP A 229 13.06 23.21 -13.30
N ALA A 230 12.17 23.57 -12.38
CA ALA A 230 12.39 24.71 -11.51
C ALA A 230 13.68 24.54 -10.68
N PRO A 231 14.43 25.63 -10.42
CA PRO A 231 15.70 25.57 -9.68
C PRO A 231 15.49 25.01 -8.26
N PRO A 232 16.53 24.43 -7.63
CA PRO A 232 16.43 24.00 -6.25
C PRO A 232 16.27 25.20 -5.30
N VAL A 233 15.53 25.02 -4.21
CA VAL A 233 15.45 26.02 -3.14
C VAL A 233 16.80 26.10 -2.41
N GLU A 234 17.42 27.28 -2.40
CA GLU A 234 18.70 27.53 -1.69
C GLU A 234 18.50 28.16 -0.30
N ASP A 235 17.35 28.80 -0.06
CA ASP A 235 17.05 29.50 1.18
C ASP A 235 16.66 28.54 2.32
N ALA A 236 17.38 28.62 3.44
CA ALA A 236 17.20 27.73 4.58
C ALA A 236 15.86 27.92 5.30
N GLU A 237 15.33 29.15 5.32
CA GLU A 237 14.02 29.44 5.93
C GLU A 237 12.88 28.83 5.09
N THR A 238 12.96 28.96 3.76
CA THR A 238 12.01 28.32 2.83
C THR A 238 12.06 26.79 2.95
N LEU A 239 13.25 26.19 3.01
CA LEU A 239 13.40 24.73 3.21
C LEU A 239 12.76 24.27 4.53
N MET A 240 12.97 25.01 5.62
CA MET A 240 12.35 24.69 6.90
C MET A 240 10.82 24.87 6.87
N ALA A 241 10.31 25.91 6.20
CA ALA A 241 8.89 26.11 6.03
C ALA A 241 8.24 24.95 5.24
N MET A 242 8.87 24.52 4.15
CA MET A 242 8.41 23.37 3.37
C MET A 242 8.39 22.07 4.18
N ARG A 243 9.41 21.85 5.03
CA ARG A 243 9.43 20.72 5.97
C ARG A 243 8.31 20.80 7.00
N LEU A 244 8.05 21.97 7.59
CA LEU A 244 6.93 22.18 8.53
C LEU A 244 5.56 21.90 7.88
N PHE A 245 5.35 22.33 6.64
CA PHE A 245 4.15 21.96 5.88
C PHE A 245 4.02 20.44 5.75
N MET A 246 5.12 19.77 5.38
CA MET A 246 5.15 18.32 5.21
C MET A 246 4.79 17.55 6.50
N GLU A 247 5.30 17.97 7.65
CA GLU A 247 4.96 17.35 8.95
C GLU A 247 3.50 17.56 9.36
N THR A 248 2.85 18.59 8.82
CA THR A 248 1.48 18.98 9.21
C THR A 248 0.41 18.35 8.33
N PHE A 249 0.72 18.01 7.07
CA PHE A 249 -0.27 17.56 6.10
C PHE A 249 -1.11 16.36 6.57
N ALA A 250 -0.46 15.33 7.13
CA ALA A 250 -1.18 14.16 7.62
C ALA A 250 -2.13 14.51 8.78
N ALA A 251 -1.67 15.31 9.75
CA ALA A 251 -2.49 15.74 10.88
C ALA A 251 -3.65 16.65 10.45
N ALA A 252 -3.41 17.58 9.53
CA ALA A 252 -4.45 18.46 8.97
C ALA A 252 -5.50 17.66 8.19
N PHE A 253 -5.08 16.66 7.41
CA PHE A 253 -6.00 15.79 6.68
C PHE A 253 -6.84 14.91 7.62
N LEU A 254 -6.20 14.27 8.60
CA LEU A 254 -6.87 13.31 9.49
C LEU A 254 -7.71 13.96 10.59
N SER A 255 -7.39 15.18 11.02
CA SER A 255 -8.14 15.90 12.07
C SER A 255 -9.54 16.36 11.61
N GLY A 256 -9.88 16.24 10.33
CA GLY A 256 -11.17 16.70 9.80
C GLY A 256 -11.33 18.22 9.76
N SER A 257 -10.24 18.98 9.93
CA SER A 257 -10.21 20.44 9.80
C SER A 257 -10.31 20.83 8.32
N GLY A 258 -11.53 20.74 7.77
CA GLY A 258 -11.79 20.65 6.32
C GLY A 258 -11.13 21.73 5.45
N ASN A 259 -11.01 22.96 5.93
CA ASN A 259 -10.38 24.04 5.16
C ASN A 259 -8.87 24.18 5.37
N LEU A 260 -8.34 23.64 6.48
CA LEU A 260 -6.94 23.83 6.84
C LEU A 260 -6.02 23.06 5.89
N PHE A 261 -6.34 21.80 5.59
CA PHE A 261 -5.54 21.00 4.67
C PHE A 261 -5.41 21.65 3.27
N PRO A 262 -6.51 22.04 2.58
CA PRO A 262 -6.41 22.76 1.31
C PRO A 262 -5.59 24.05 1.40
N TYR A 263 -5.74 24.82 2.49
CA TYR A 263 -5.02 26.06 2.70
C TYR A 263 -3.50 25.86 2.84
N LEU A 264 -3.08 24.86 3.62
CA LEU A 264 -1.66 24.51 3.79
C LEU A 264 -1.04 24.04 2.47
N VAL A 265 -1.75 23.20 1.72
CA VAL A 265 -1.27 22.68 0.42
C VAL A 265 -1.07 23.83 -0.58
N LEU A 266 -2.05 24.73 -0.71
CA LEU A 266 -1.94 25.87 -1.62
C LEU A 266 -0.78 26.80 -1.26
N LYS A 267 -0.52 27.02 0.04
CA LYS A 267 0.64 27.80 0.48
C LYS A 267 1.96 27.12 0.14
N ALA A 268 2.10 25.82 0.40
CA ALA A 268 3.32 25.08 0.03
C ALA A 268 3.58 25.08 -1.48
N VAL A 269 2.51 24.97 -2.30
CA VAL A 269 2.60 25.14 -3.76
C VAL A 269 3.03 26.56 -4.14
N ASN A 270 2.46 27.58 -3.51
CA ASN A 270 2.84 28.97 -3.76
C ASN A 270 4.32 29.25 -3.40
N LEU A 271 4.83 28.68 -2.30
CA LEU A 271 6.26 28.74 -1.97
C LEU A 271 7.10 28.06 -3.06
N SER A 272 6.73 26.84 -3.46
CA SER A 272 7.47 26.09 -4.50
C SER A 272 7.47 26.81 -5.85
N LEU A 273 6.35 27.41 -6.25
CA LEU A 273 6.24 28.16 -7.50
C LEU A 273 7.11 29.42 -7.51
N ARG A 274 7.35 30.04 -6.35
CA ARG A 274 8.14 31.29 -6.21
C ARG A 274 9.63 31.02 -6.04
N HIS A 275 9.99 30.04 -5.22
CA HIS A 275 11.37 29.81 -4.78
C HIS A 275 12.04 28.63 -5.47
N GLY A 276 11.29 27.78 -6.18
CA GLY A 276 11.80 26.58 -6.81
C GLY A 276 11.43 25.30 -6.07
N ASN A 277 12.08 24.19 -6.41
CA ASN A 277 11.73 22.86 -5.91
C ASN A 277 12.65 22.42 -4.76
N CYS A 278 12.06 21.76 -3.77
CA CYS A 278 12.73 20.95 -2.76
C CYS A 278 12.04 19.57 -2.71
N PRO A 279 12.57 18.58 -1.96
CA PRO A 279 11.92 17.27 -1.84
C PRO A 279 10.43 17.35 -1.47
N GLU A 280 10.07 18.23 -0.53
CA GLU A 280 8.69 18.44 -0.07
C GLU A 280 7.78 19.07 -1.15
N SER A 281 8.35 19.78 -2.14
CA SER A 281 7.59 20.30 -3.29
C SER A 281 6.96 19.16 -4.09
N ALA A 282 7.61 17.99 -4.18
CA ALA A 282 7.05 16.82 -4.86
C ALA A 282 5.72 16.40 -4.24
N PHE A 283 5.69 16.33 -2.90
CA PHE A 283 4.46 16.02 -2.17
C PHE A 283 3.44 17.16 -2.28
N ALA A 284 3.86 18.42 -2.17
CA ALA A 284 2.95 19.57 -2.27
C ALA A 284 2.20 19.62 -3.61
N TYR A 285 2.90 19.39 -4.73
CA TYR A 285 2.23 19.30 -6.04
C TYR A 285 1.32 18.08 -6.16
N ALA A 286 1.71 16.91 -5.63
CA ALA A 286 0.83 15.74 -5.60
C ALA A 286 -0.42 15.99 -4.74
N ALA A 287 -0.28 16.56 -3.55
CA ALA A 287 -1.39 16.93 -2.68
C ALA A 287 -2.31 17.97 -3.34
N TYR A 288 -1.76 18.93 -4.08
CA TYR A 288 -2.58 19.85 -4.87
C TYR A 288 -3.32 19.15 -6.00
N GLY A 289 -2.69 18.16 -6.64
CA GLY A 289 -3.34 17.29 -7.62
C GLY A 289 -4.53 16.53 -7.01
N MET A 290 -4.39 16.03 -5.79
CA MET A 290 -5.49 15.42 -5.03
C MET A 290 -6.65 16.40 -4.78
N LEU A 291 -6.38 17.66 -4.41
CA LEU A 291 -7.42 18.68 -4.23
C LEU A 291 -8.14 19.01 -5.55
N LEU A 292 -7.38 19.05 -6.65
CA LEU A 292 -7.93 19.27 -7.99
C LEU A 292 -8.86 18.14 -8.41
N CYS A 293 -8.47 16.88 -8.18
CA CYS A 293 -9.31 15.73 -8.47
C CYS A 293 -10.56 15.63 -7.56
N GLY A 294 -10.43 15.98 -6.27
CA GLY A 294 -11.49 15.81 -5.27
C GLY A 294 -12.43 17.01 -5.12
N GLU A 295 -11.93 18.09 -4.50
CA GLU A 295 -12.76 19.23 -4.09
C GLU A 295 -13.00 20.25 -5.21
N LEU A 296 -12.04 20.41 -6.13
CA LEU A 296 -12.09 21.45 -7.15
C LEU A 296 -12.61 20.97 -8.52
N ASP A 297 -12.97 19.68 -8.65
CA ASP A 297 -13.57 19.05 -9.84
C ASP A 297 -12.79 19.28 -11.16
N ASP A 298 -11.45 19.27 -11.10
CA ASP A 298 -10.52 19.38 -12.25
C ASP A 298 -9.48 18.23 -12.25
N PRO A 299 -9.91 16.98 -12.53
CA PRO A 299 -9.03 15.83 -12.52
C PRO A 299 -7.94 15.87 -13.60
N ALA A 300 -8.16 16.59 -14.71
CA ALA A 300 -7.19 16.73 -15.78
C ALA A 300 -5.97 17.54 -15.33
N ALA A 301 -6.19 18.69 -14.69
CA ALA A 301 -5.10 19.46 -14.07
C ALA A 301 -4.47 18.69 -12.90
N GLY A 302 -5.30 18.03 -12.08
CA GLY A 302 -4.84 17.22 -10.96
C GLY A 302 -3.85 16.13 -11.39
N TYR A 303 -4.13 15.47 -12.52
CA TYR A 303 -3.23 14.50 -13.12
C TYR A 303 -1.88 15.09 -13.53
N GLN A 304 -1.86 16.29 -14.12
CA GLN A 304 -0.59 16.93 -14.51
C GLN A 304 0.27 17.28 -13.29
N TYR A 305 -0.32 17.83 -12.23
CA TYR A 305 0.39 18.13 -10.99
C TYR A 305 0.88 16.87 -10.26
N GLY A 306 0.07 15.80 -10.26
CA GLY A 306 0.51 14.51 -9.72
C GLY A 306 1.74 13.95 -10.43
N LYS A 307 1.79 14.03 -11.77
CA LYS A 307 2.97 13.63 -12.55
C LYS A 307 4.20 14.50 -12.26
N VAL A 308 4.00 15.82 -12.09
CA VAL A 308 5.09 16.73 -11.72
C VAL A 308 5.66 16.33 -10.36
N GLY A 309 4.81 16.01 -9.38
CA GLY A 309 5.23 15.52 -8.07
C GLY A 309 6.11 14.26 -8.17
N LEU A 310 5.66 13.26 -8.93
CA LEU A 310 6.45 12.05 -9.19
C LEU A 310 7.80 12.37 -9.86
N ALA A 311 7.79 13.16 -10.92
CA ALA A 311 8.99 13.49 -11.68
C ALA A 311 10.01 14.29 -10.85
N ILE A 312 9.57 15.18 -9.96
CA ILE A 312 10.46 15.88 -9.02
C ILE A 312 11.07 14.89 -8.03
N ASN A 313 10.29 13.97 -7.45
CA ASN A 313 10.81 12.96 -6.53
C ASN A 313 11.84 12.03 -7.21
N GLU A 314 11.58 11.61 -8.44
CA GLU A 314 12.51 10.81 -9.24
C GLU A 314 13.79 11.59 -9.56
N ARG A 315 13.68 12.85 -9.98
CA ARG A 315 14.84 13.70 -10.33
C ARG A 315 15.74 14.00 -9.14
N LEU A 316 15.16 14.27 -7.97
CA LEU A 316 15.91 14.56 -6.75
C LEU A 316 16.44 13.28 -6.07
N ASP A 317 16.03 12.10 -6.57
CA ASP A 317 16.26 10.79 -5.96
C ASP A 317 15.94 10.77 -4.46
N ASP A 318 14.88 11.48 -4.06
CA ASP A 318 14.51 11.56 -2.65
C ASP A 318 13.77 10.30 -2.22
N ILE A 319 14.53 9.34 -1.68
CA ILE A 319 14.00 8.08 -1.18
C ILE A 319 13.03 8.33 -0.02
N ALA A 320 13.28 9.33 0.83
CA ALA A 320 12.52 9.56 2.07
C ALA A 320 11.04 9.87 1.84
N LEU A 321 10.69 10.68 0.83
CA LEU A 321 9.29 11.00 0.52
C LEU A 321 8.68 10.12 -0.57
N ARG A 322 9.47 9.22 -1.20
CA ARG A 322 9.05 8.43 -2.36
C ARG A 322 7.76 7.65 -2.11
N ALA A 323 7.66 6.94 -0.97
CA ALA A 323 6.47 6.18 -0.61
C ALA A 323 5.23 7.08 -0.50
N ARG A 324 5.39 8.28 0.08
CA ARG A 324 4.30 9.25 0.27
C ARG A 324 3.77 9.79 -1.05
N VAL A 325 4.69 10.24 -1.92
CA VAL A 325 4.34 10.81 -3.22
C VAL A 325 3.67 9.76 -4.11
N ILE A 326 4.21 8.53 -4.15
CA ILE A 326 3.62 7.43 -4.92
C ILE A 326 2.22 7.10 -4.42
N TYR A 327 2.03 6.96 -3.11
CA TYR A 327 0.73 6.62 -2.57
C TYR A 327 -0.31 7.71 -2.85
N VAL A 328 0.04 8.99 -2.61
CA VAL A 328 -0.88 10.11 -2.89
C VAL A 328 -1.27 10.15 -4.36
N TYR A 329 -0.29 9.99 -5.26
CA TYR A 329 -0.56 9.92 -6.69
C TYR A 329 -1.48 8.74 -7.04
N ALA A 330 -1.15 7.53 -6.60
CA ALA A 330 -1.88 6.32 -6.95
C ALA A 330 -3.33 6.38 -6.43
N MET A 331 -3.50 6.66 -5.15
CA MET A 331 -4.78 6.57 -4.48
C MET A 331 -5.71 7.72 -4.82
N PHE A 332 -5.20 8.95 -4.96
CA PHE A 332 -6.04 10.14 -5.08
C PHE A 332 -6.08 10.79 -6.46
N ILE A 333 -5.20 10.38 -7.40
CA ILE A 333 -5.04 11.08 -8.69
C ILE A 333 -5.11 10.10 -9.87
N HIS A 334 -4.34 9.02 -9.84
CA HIS A 334 -4.09 8.16 -10.99
C HIS A 334 -5.38 7.59 -11.59
N HIS A 335 -6.27 7.10 -10.73
CA HIS A 335 -7.51 6.40 -11.09
C HIS A 335 -8.58 7.30 -11.74
N TRP A 336 -8.44 8.63 -11.63
CA TRP A 336 -9.31 9.57 -12.31
C TRP A 336 -9.04 9.67 -13.80
N SER A 337 -7.79 9.43 -14.22
CA SER A 337 -7.32 9.64 -15.60
C SER A 337 -6.72 8.39 -16.26
N ASN A 338 -6.56 7.29 -15.53
CA ASN A 338 -6.01 6.03 -16.03
C ASN A 338 -6.83 4.84 -15.53
N ALA A 339 -6.79 3.74 -16.27
CA ALA A 339 -7.49 2.51 -15.94
C ALA A 339 -7.22 2.06 -14.49
N TRP A 340 -8.26 1.61 -13.77
CA TRP A 340 -8.05 1.08 -12.40
C TRP A 340 -7.14 -0.16 -12.38
N SER A 341 -7.10 -0.93 -13.48
CA SER A 341 -6.18 -2.06 -13.65
C SER A 341 -4.69 -1.68 -13.60
N SER A 342 -4.32 -0.40 -13.73
CA SER A 342 -2.93 0.05 -13.59
C SER A 342 -2.56 0.52 -12.18
N LEU A 343 -3.45 0.43 -11.18
CA LEU A 343 -3.17 0.83 -9.80
C LEU A 343 -2.22 -0.10 -9.06
N THR A 344 -2.39 -1.42 -9.18
CA THR A 344 -1.59 -2.40 -8.43
C THR A 344 -0.08 -2.25 -8.60
N PRO A 345 0.46 -2.01 -9.81
CA PRO A 345 1.89 -1.70 -9.97
C PRO A 345 2.36 -0.48 -9.17
N TRP A 346 1.55 0.57 -9.05
CA TRP A 346 1.90 1.76 -8.27
C TRP A 346 1.95 1.47 -6.77
N PHE A 347 0.95 0.78 -6.24
CA PHE A 347 0.95 0.39 -4.84
C PHE A 347 2.12 -0.55 -4.50
N ARG A 348 2.51 -1.45 -5.40
CA ARG A 348 3.74 -2.27 -5.22
C ARG A 348 5.00 -1.41 -5.12
N LYS A 349 5.14 -0.37 -5.95
CA LYS A 349 6.24 0.60 -5.83
C LYS A 349 6.19 1.35 -4.51
N GLY A 350 4.98 1.70 -4.03
CA GLY A 350 4.77 2.32 -2.72
C GLY A 350 5.21 1.41 -1.56
N ILE A 351 4.87 0.13 -1.62
CA ILE A 351 5.30 -0.90 -0.65
C ILE A 351 6.83 -1.01 -0.65
N GLU A 352 7.45 -1.13 -1.83
CA GLU A 352 8.91 -1.22 -1.95
C GLU A 352 9.60 0.01 -1.35
N ALA A 353 9.14 1.21 -1.71
CA ALA A 353 9.66 2.47 -1.17
C ALA A 353 9.45 2.58 0.36
N GLY A 354 8.32 2.10 0.87
CA GLY A 354 8.01 2.07 2.30
C GLY A 354 8.97 1.17 3.08
N TYR A 355 9.29 -0.01 2.55
CA TYR A 355 10.31 -0.90 3.15
C TYR A 355 11.72 -0.29 3.12
N GLN A 356 12.08 0.39 2.04
CA GLN A 356 13.41 1.02 1.91
C GLN A 356 13.62 2.18 2.89
N THR A 357 12.56 2.93 3.22
CA THR A 357 12.63 4.12 4.09
C THR A 357 12.28 3.83 5.55
N GLY A 358 11.53 2.77 5.82
CA GLY A 358 10.89 2.58 7.11
C GLY A 358 9.68 3.51 7.34
N ASP A 359 9.10 4.10 6.30
CA ASP A 359 7.83 4.83 6.40
C ASP A 359 6.66 3.85 6.54
N LEU A 360 6.45 3.38 7.77
CA LEU A 360 5.44 2.37 8.12
C LEU A 360 4.00 2.82 7.79
N LEU A 361 3.73 4.13 7.81
CA LEU A 361 2.39 4.66 7.55
C LEU A 361 2.00 4.45 6.09
N TYR A 362 2.83 4.94 5.16
CA TYR A 362 2.55 4.81 3.73
C TYR A 362 2.83 3.40 3.20
N LEU A 363 3.67 2.62 3.89
CA LEU A 363 3.78 1.17 3.67
C LEU A 363 2.45 0.46 3.96
N ALA A 364 1.86 0.70 5.15
CA ALA A 364 0.59 0.10 5.53
C ALA A 364 -0.53 0.46 4.54
N TYR A 365 -0.67 1.74 4.22
CA TYR A 365 -1.68 2.19 3.26
C TYR A 365 -1.47 1.62 1.84
N SER A 366 -0.23 1.60 1.35
CA SER A 366 0.07 1.02 0.03
C SER A 366 -0.22 -0.48 0.00
N ALA A 367 0.07 -1.21 1.09
CA ALA A 367 -0.26 -2.62 1.20
C ALA A 367 -1.78 -2.86 1.25
N GLN A 368 -2.48 -2.08 2.08
CA GLN A 368 -3.94 -2.13 2.24
C GLN A 368 -4.67 -2.01 0.89
N ASP A 369 -4.31 -1.02 0.07
CA ASP A 369 -5.09 -0.70 -1.13
C ASP A 369 -4.55 -1.37 -2.41
N CYS A 370 -3.50 -2.19 -2.29
CA CYS A 370 -2.69 -2.67 -3.42
C CYS A 370 -3.46 -3.41 -4.52
N VAL A 371 -4.46 -4.22 -4.14
CA VAL A 371 -5.18 -5.09 -5.08
C VAL A 371 -6.69 -4.89 -5.05
N ILE A 372 -7.20 -4.06 -4.13
CA ILE A 372 -8.65 -3.99 -3.85
C ILE A 372 -9.44 -3.32 -4.98
N TRP A 373 -8.77 -2.53 -5.81
CA TRP A 373 -9.36 -1.79 -6.93
C TRP A 373 -9.07 -2.40 -8.30
N ASP A 374 -8.37 -3.54 -8.37
CA ASP A 374 -8.05 -4.19 -9.65
C ASP A 374 -9.29 -4.90 -10.21
N PRO A 375 -9.94 -4.37 -11.28
CA PRO A 375 -11.16 -4.95 -11.81
C PRO A 375 -10.92 -6.28 -12.54
N THR A 376 -9.66 -6.62 -12.83
CA THR A 376 -9.30 -7.81 -13.61
C THR A 376 -9.25 -9.09 -12.78
N LEU A 377 -9.26 -8.97 -11.45
CA LEU A 377 -9.18 -10.12 -10.54
C LEU A 377 -10.56 -10.71 -10.26
N ASP A 378 -10.63 -12.04 -10.25
CA ASP A 378 -11.73 -12.72 -9.58
C ASP A 378 -11.63 -12.51 -8.06
N LEU A 379 -12.76 -12.63 -7.39
CA LEU A 379 -12.92 -12.33 -5.98
C LEU A 379 -12.06 -13.22 -5.07
N GLU A 380 -11.85 -14.49 -5.44
CA GLU A 380 -11.03 -15.41 -4.64
C GLU A 380 -9.54 -15.03 -4.73
N THR A 381 -9.06 -14.72 -5.94
CA THR A 381 -7.70 -14.20 -6.14
C THR A 381 -7.51 -12.86 -5.45
N ALA A 382 -8.47 -11.94 -5.56
CA ALA A 382 -8.44 -10.64 -4.90
C ALA A 382 -8.37 -10.80 -3.37
N TYR A 383 -9.23 -11.64 -2.79
CA TYR A 383 -9.22 -11.98 -1.36
C TYR A 383 -7.88 -12.53 -0.90
N ARG A 384 -7.35 -13.54 -1.59
CA ARG A 384 -6.08 -14.19 -1.22
C ARG A 384 -4.90 -13.21 -1.25
N ARG A 385 -4.82 -12.38 -2.29
CA ARG A 385 -3.75 -11.38 -2.43
C ARG A 385 -3.90 -10.26 -1.39
N HIS A 386 -5.13 -9.81 -1.14
CA HIS A 386 -5.41 -8.79 -0.14
C HIS A 386 -5.05 -9.29 1.27
N ALA A 387 -5.46 -10.52 1.62
CA ALA A 387 -5.14 -11.14 2.90
C ALA A 387 -3.62 -11.23 3.16
N LYS A 388 -2.83 -11.53 2.12
CA LYS A 388 -1.37 -11.51 2.19
C LYS A 388 -0.82 -10.11 2.44
N ASN A 389 -1.35 -9.09 1.77
CA ASN A 389 -0.90 -7.71 2.03
C ASN A 389 -1.27 -7.25 3.45
N MET A 390 -2.37 -7.74 4.01
CA MET A 390 -2.75 -7.44 5.39
C MET A 390 -1.78 -8.00 6.44
N GLU A 391 -0.92 -8.98 6.09
CA GLU A 391 0.21 -9.37 6.96
C GLU A 391 1.17 -8.20 7.16
N ILE A 392 1.50 -7.48 6.07
CA ILE A 392 2.34 -6.27 6.10
C ILE A 392 1.67 -5.18 6.95
N VAL A 393 0.36 -4.97 6.76
CA VAL A 393 -0.40 -3.95 7.51
C VAL A 393 -0.38 -4.23 9.02
N ARG A 394 -0.52 -5.51 9.42
CA ARG A 394 -0.42 -5.91 10.83
C ARG A 394 0.96 -5.64 11.42
N GLU A 395 2.02 -5.91 10.66
CA GLU A 395 3.41 -5.64 11.10
C GLU A 395 3.69 -4.15 11.29
N CYS A 396 3.03 -3.27 10.53
CA CYS A 396 3.16 -1.82 10.67
C CYS A 396 2.50 -1.25 11.94
N ALA A 397 1.67 -2.05 12.65
CA ALA A 397 0.98 -1.68 13.89
C ALA A 397 0.15 -0.38 13.80
N TYR A 398 -0.38 -0.06 12.61
CA TYR A 398 -1.22 1.13 12.40
C TYR A 398 -2.70 0.75 12.32
N GLN A 399 -3.43 1.05 13.40
CA GLN A 399 -4.78 0.51 13.63
C GLN A 399 -5.82 1.02 12.61
N ASP A 400 -5.77 2.28 12.16
CA ASP A 400 -6.75 2.81 11.20
C ASP A 400 -6.68 2.07 9.86
N SER A 401 -5.47 1.82 9.37
CA SER A 401 -5.25 1.05 8.14
C SER A 401 -5.62 -0.42 8.31
N LEU A 402 -5.28 -1.02 9.46
CA LEU A 402 -5.66 -2.39 9.78
C LEU A 402 -7.18 -2.58 9.74
N ASP A 403 -7.93 -1.68 10.38
CA ASP A 403 -9.38 -1.77 10.44
C ASP A 403 -10.02 -1.51 9.06
N SER A 404 -9.57 -0.49 8.33
CA SER A 404 -10.06 -0.19 6.98
C SER A 404 -9.81 -1.34 6.00
N GLY A 405 -8.60 -1.92 6.01
CA GLY A 405 -8.25 -3.07 5.19
C GLY A 405 -9.04 -4.33 5.55
N THR A 406 -9.28 -4.54 6.85
CA THR A 406 -10.08 -5.67 7.35
C THR A 406 -11.54 -5.54 6.95
N LEU A 407 -12.14 -4.35 6.99
CA LEU A 407 -13.51 -4.13 6.49
C LEU A 407 -13.65 -4.51 5.01
N PHE A 408 -12.67 -4.17 4.17
CA PHE A 408 -12.71 -4.57 2.76
C PHE A 408 -12.52 -6.09 2.58
N LEU A 409 -11.64 -6.73 3.36
CA LEU A 409 -11.55 -8.19 3.40
C LEU A 409 -12.90 -8.82 3.77
N GLN A 410 -13.62 -8.24 4.73
CA GLN A 410 -14.92 -8.76 5.14
C GLN A 410 -16.00 -8.57 4.08
N LEU A 411 -15.94 -7.50 3.28
CA LEU A 411 -16.79 -7.36 2.09
C LEU A 411 -16.54 -8.51 1.11
N GLN A 412 -15.26 -8.82 0.82
CA GLN A 412 -14.90 -9.93 -0.06
C GLN A 412 -15.36 -11.28 0.51
N ARG A 413 -15.17 -11.51 1.81
CA ARG A 413 -15.64 -12.71 2.51
C ARG A 413 -17.15 -12.84 2.47
N ASN A 414 -17.89 -11.75 2.65
CA ASN A 414 -19.35 -11.76 2.55
C ASN A 414 -19.82 -12.26 1.18
N LEU A 415 -19.26 -11.69 0.11
CA LEU A 415 -19.57 -12.06 -1.28
C LEU A 415 -19.15 -13.51 -1.61
N LEU A 416 -18.05 -13.99 -1.03
CA LEU A 416 -17.60 -15.40 -1.10
C LEU A 416 -18.50 -16.37 -0.30
N GLY A 417 -19.38 -15.85 0.56
CA GLY A 417 -20.25 -16.67 1.40
C GLY A 417 -19.64 -17.13 2.73
N LEU A 418 -18.61 -16.42 3.22
CA LEU A 418 -17.80 -16.81 4.39
C LEU A 418 -18.14 -16.06 5.70
N THR A 419 -19.07 -15.10 5.66
CA THR A 419 -19.57 -14.38 6.84
C THR A 419 -20.82 -15.03 7.44
N ASP A 420 -21.14 -14.69 8.69
CA ASP A 420 -22.24 -15.29 9.47
C ASP A 420 -23.60 -15.16 8.81
N SER A 421 -23.86 -14.01 8.18
CA SER A 421 -25.13 -13.74 7.51
C SER A 421 -24.94 -12.90 6.24
N PRO A 422 -25.94 -12.88 5.33
CA PRO A 422 -25.85 -12.08 4.12
C PRO A 422 -25.64 -10.59 4.36
N PHE A 423 -26.12 -10.05 5.48
CA PHE A 423 -26.13 -8.60 5.74
C PHE A 423 -25.21 -8.19 6.88
N SER A 424 -24.17 -8.99 7.16
CA SER A 424 -23.15 -8.70 8.14
C SER A 424 -21.75 -8.86 7.52
N LEU A 425 -20.82 -8.03 7.97
CA LEU A 425 -19.38 -8.17 7.74
C LEU A 425 -18.70 -8.97 8.86
N GLY A 426 -19.45 -9.42 9.87
CA GLY A 426 -18.94 -10.22 10.98
C GLY A 426 -18.78 -11.71 10.65
N ASP A 427 -17.84 -12.33 11.37
CA ASP A 427 -17.63 -13.77 11.45
C ASP A 427 -17.03 -14.16 12.81
N ASP A 428 -16.75 -15.45 13.02
CA ASP A 428 -16.16 -15.99 14.26
C ASP A 428 -14.85 -15.30 14.69
N GLU A 429 -14.11 -14.68 13.77
CA GLU A 429 -12.81 -14.04 14.01
C GLU A 429 -12.89 -12.50 14.01
N PHE A 430 -14.01 -11.91 13.57
CA PHE A 430 -14.17 -10.46 13.41
C PHE A 430 -15.53 -9.94 13.87
N ASP A 431 -15.50 -9.03 14.85
CA ASP A 431 -16.67 -8.29 15.33
C ASP A 431 -16.75 -6.90 14.68
N GLU A 432 -17.70 -6.72 13.75
CA GLU A 432 -17.93 -5.46 13.05
C GLU A 432 -18.37 -4.32 13.97
N GLN A 433 -19.10 -4.60 15.05
CA GLN A 433 -19.55 -3.57 16.00
C GLN A 433 -18.42 -3.10 16.90
N ALA A 434 -17.57 -4.02 17.35
CA ALA A 434 -16.35 -3.68 18.09
C ALA A 434 -15.40 -2.84 17.23
N CYS A 435 -15.21 -3.21 15.96
CA CYS A 435 -14.40 -2.44 15.01
C CYS A 435 -14.94 -1.00 14.86
N LEU A 436 -16.25 -0.84 14.63
CA LEU A 436 -16.89 0.48 14.52
C LEU A 436 -16.81 1.29 15.82
N ALA A 437 -16.95 0.66 16.98
CA ALA A 437 -16.78 1.32 18.27
C ALA A 437 -15.34 1.86 18.42
N GLY A 438 -14.33 1.08 18.05
CA GLY A 438 -12.94 1.50 18.02
C GLY A 438 -12.66 2.67 17.07
N MET A 439 -13.27 2.66 15.88
CA MET A 439 -13.17 3.77 14.93
C MET A 439 -13.81 5.05 15.47
N ARG A 440 -15.00 4.95 16.09
CA ARG A 440 -15.68 6.10 16.72
C ARG A 440 -14.86 6.68 17.86
N GLN A 441 -14.26 5.84 18.69
CA GLN A 441 -13.39 6.29 19.78
C GLN A 441 -12.19 7.09 19.27
N ARG A 442 -11.59 6.67 18.16
CA ARG A 442 -10.47 7.36 17.50
C ARG A 442 -10.90 8.48 16.55
N GLN A 443 -12.20 8.72 16.37
CA GLN A 443 -12.75 9.68 15.40
C GLN A 443 -12.32 9.40 13.94
N PHE A 444 -12.11 8.12 13.59
CA PHE A 444 -11.71 7.73 12.23
C PHE A 444 -12.93 7.69 11.29
N MET A 445 -13.39 8.87 10.87
CA MET A 445 -14.63 9.02 10.11
C MET A 445 -14.60 8.36 8.73
N THR A 446 -13.44 8.32 8.07
CA THR A 446 -13.28 7.66 6.76
C THR A 446 -13.50 6.14 6.87
N GLY A 447 -13.05 5.48 7.95
CA GLY A 447 -13.33 4.07 8.18
C GLY A 447 -14.82 3.77 8.41
N ILE A 448 -15.50 4.62 9.19
CA ILE A 448 -16.96 4.51 9.43
C ILE A 448 -17.73 4.71 8.11
N SER A 449 -17.27 5.67 7.30
CA SER A 449 -17.80 5.95 5.98
C SER A 449 -17.66 4.74 5.04
N ASN A 450 -16.49 4.11 5.01
CA ASN A 450 -16.25 2.90 4.23
C ASN A 450 -17.16 1.72 4.65
N TYR A 451 -17.39 1.53 5.96
CA TYR A 451 -18.34 0.52 6.44
C TYR A 451 -19.74 0.72 5.83
N HIS A 452 -20.25 1.96 5.83
CA HIS A 452 -21.58 2.23 5.28
C HIS A 452 -21.64 2.04 3.77
N ILE A 453 -20.56 2.33 3.02
CA ILE A 453 -20.48 2.04 1.59
C ILE A 453 -20.57 0.53 1.35
N TYR A 454 -19.76 -0.27 2.04
CA TYR A 454 -19.73 -1.72 1.86
C TYR A 454 -21.05 -2.38 2.26
N SER A 455 -21.66 -1.94 3.36
CA SER A 455 -22.96 -2.44 3.80
C SER A 455 -24.10 -2.03 2.84
N THR A 456 -24.01 -0.83 2.24
CA THR A 456 -24.94 -0.42 1.17
C THR A 456 -24.81 -1.33 -0.04
N GLU A 457 -23.57 -1.61 -0.48
CA GLU A 457 -23.28 -2.48 -1.62
C GLU A 457 -23.79 -3.91 -1.41
N ILE A 458 -23.53 -4.50 -0.23
CA ILE A 458 -24.06 -5.81 0.17
C ILE A 458 -25.59 -5.81 0.11
N CYS A 459 -26.23 -4.83 0.75
CA CYS A 459 -27.69 -4.77 0.80
C CYS A 459 -28.29 -4.57 -0.61
N LEU A 460 -27.68 -3.73 -1.44
CA LEU A 460 -28.08 -3.50 -2.82
C LEU A 460 -27.98 -4.79 -3.65
N LEU A 461 -26.83 -5.47 -3.63
CA LEU A 461 -26.60 -6.70 -4.38
C LEU A 461 -27.55 -7.82 -3.94
N TYR A 462 -27.94 -7.85 -2.67
CA TYR A 462 -28.88 -8.85 -2.14
C TYR A 462 -30.34 -8.37 -2.15
N ASN A 463 -30.63 -7.27 -2.86
CA ASN A 463 -31.97 -6.70 -3.06
C ASN A 463 -32.69 -6.25 -1.77
N ALA A 464 -31.95 -6.01 -0.68
CA ALA A 464 -32.46 -5.44 0.56
C ALA A 464 -32.41 -3.90 0.51
N TYR A 465 -33.17 -3.31 -0.41
CA TYR A 465 -33.05 -1.88 -0.73
C TYR A 465 -33.40 -0.95 0.45
N ASP A 466 -34.36 -1.31 1.30
CA ASP A 466 -34.71 -0.53 2.50
C ASP A 466 -33.53 -0.43 3.48
N ARG A 467 -32.81 -1.54 3.70
CA ARG A 467 -31.59 -1.56 4.53
C ARG A 467 -30.45 -0.81 3.89
N ALA A 468 -30.30 -0.91 2.56
CA ALA A 468 -29.33 -0.12 1.82
C ALA A 468 -29.59 1.39 2.01
N LEU A 469 -30.87 1.81 1.97
CA LEU A 469 -31.25 3.22 2.14
C LEU A 469 -30.90 3.77 3.53
N GLU A 470 -31.00 2.95 4.58
CA GLU A 470 -30.54 3.33 5.93
C GLU A 470 -29.03 3.66 5.94
N HIS A 471 -28.21 2.84 5.30
CA HIS A 471 -26.78 3.09 5.19
C HIS A 471 -26.45 4.28 4.30
N VAL A 472 -27.18 4.50 3.19
CA VAL A 472 -27.05 5.72 2.37
C VAL A 472 -27.28 6.98 3.20
N ARG A 473 -28.30 6.99 4.06
CA ARG A 473 -28.61 8.13 4.94
C ARG A 473 -27.51 8.41 5.97
N MET A 474 -26.93 7.36 6.55
CA MET A 474 -25.79 7.51 7.46
C MET A 474 -24.56 8.06 6.73
N GLN A 475 -24.36 7.60 5.49
CA GLN A 475 -23.22 7.99 4.68
C GLN A 475 -23.32 9.42 4.12
N ASP A 476 -24.54 9.92 3.84
CA ASP A 476 -24.76 11.31 3.39
C ASP A 476 -24.15 12.34 4.36
N ALA A 477 -24.18 12.06 5.67
CA ALA A 477 -23.58 12.90 6.70
C ALA A 477 -22.02 12.87 6.69
N LEU A 478 -21.42 11.88 6.02
CA LEU A 478 -19.99 11.59 6.05
C LEU A 478 -19.29 11.77 4.70
N VAL A 479 -19.99 12.14 3.63
CA VAL A 479 -19.46 12.22 2.26
C VAL A 479 -18.14 13.00 2.15
N LYS A 480 -17.98 14.08 2.93
CA LYS A 480 -16.75 14.89 2.93
C LYS A 480 -15.49 14.11 3.34
N SER A 481 -15.64 12.99 4.06
CA SER A 481 -14.53 12.13 4.49
C SER A 481 -13.93 11.25 3.40
N ALA A 482 -14.54 11.20 2.20
CA ALA A 482 -14.13 10.35 1.08
C ALA A 482 -13.45 11.12 -0.08
N MET A 483 -12.83 12.27 0.21
CA MET A 483 -12.26 13.19 -0.79
C MET A 483 -11.30 12.50 -1.76
N SER A 484 -11.63 12.54 -3.06
CA SER A 484 -10.83 11.98 -4.16
C SER A 484 -10.49 10.49 -4.07
N LEU A 485 -11.20 9.71 -3.25
CA LEU A 485 -10.97 8.27 -3.09
C LEU A 485 -11.81 7.46 -4.11
N PRO A 486 -11.36 6.28 -4.59
CA PRO A 486 -12.19 5.37 -5.39
C PRO A 486 -13.51 4.96 -4.69
N GLN A 487 -13.53 4.94 -3.36
CA GLN A 487 -14.74 4.74 -2.55
C GLN A 487 -15.84 5.77 -2.85
N LEU A 488 -15.49 7.01 -3.22
CA LEU A 488 -16.47 8.03 -3.63
C LEU A 488 -17.24 7.59 -4.87
N VAL A 489 -16.55 7.00 -5.84
CA VAL A 489 -17.17 6.49 -7.07
C VAL A 489 -18.10 5.31 -6.75
N ARG A 490 -17.65 4.39 -5.88
CA ARG A 490 -18.51 3.28 -5.41
C ARG A 490 -19.74 3.81 -4.68
N TYR A 491 -19.58 4.78 -3.79
CA TYR A 491 -20.71 5.39 -3.09
C TYR A 491 -21.71 6.04 -4.06
N ALA A 492 -21.22 6.79 -5.05
CA ALA A 492 -22.07 7.44 -6.06
C ALA A 492 -22.96 6.43 -6.79
N ILE A 493 -22.39 5.30 -7.28
CA ILE A 493 -23.19 4.29 -7.97
C ILE A 493 -24.12 3.53 -7.02
N VAL A 494 -23.66 3.05 -5.86
CA VAL A 494 -24.52 2.23 -4.99
C VAL A 494 -25.66 3.05 -4.40
N SER A 495 -25.41 4.31 -4.01
CA SER A 495 -26.47 5.19 -3.50
C SER A 495 -27.49 5.53 -4.60
N PHE A 496 -27.04 5.79 -5.83
CA PHE A 496 -27.93 6.03 -6.97
C PHE A 496 -28.82 4.82 -7.26
N LEU A 497 -28.25 3.62 -7.30
CA LEU A 497 -29.00 2.38 -7.54
C LEU A 497 -29.98 2.08 -6.40
N THR A 498 -29.59 2.34 -5.14
CA THR A 498 -30.50 2.20 -4.00
C THR A 498 -31.66 3.19 -4.08
N LEU A 499 -31.38 4.48 -4.30
CA LEU A 499 -32.41 5.52 -4.38
C LEU A 499 -33.38 5.30 -5.54
N SER A 500 -32.86 4.93 -6.72
CA SER A 500 -33.70 4.62 -7.88
C SER A 500 -34.56 3.36 -7.67
N SER A 501 -34.08 2.38 -6.89
CA SER A 501 -34.84 1.18 -6.54
C SER A 501 -35.98 1.47 -5.55
N CYS A 502 -35.73 2.33 -4.56
CA CYS A 502 -36.73 2.72 -3.56
C CYS A 502 -37.68 3.83 -4.06
N PHE A 503 -37.39 4.49 -5.18
CA PHE A 503 -38.04 5.74 -5.60
C PHE A 503 -39.57 5.73 -5.52
N THR A 504 -40.21 4.68 -6.06
CA THR A 504 -41.68 4.56 -6.09
C THR A 504 -42.31 4.20 -4.75
N GLN A 505 -41.51 3.74 -3.78
CA GLN A 505 -41.94 3.39 -2.42
C GLN A 505 -41.74 4.56 -1.45
N LEU A 506 -40.99 5.59 -1.84
CA LEU A 506 -40.79 6.79 -1.04
C LEU A 506 -42.07 7.63 -0.96
N PRO A 507 -42.27 8.37 0.15
CA PRO A 507 -43.33 9.36 0.25
C PRO A 507 -43.30 10.34 -0.93
N GLU A 508 -44.47 10.69 -1.48
CA GLU A 508 -44.56 11.59 -2.65
C GLU A 508 -43.86 12.94 -2.43
N ASN A 509 -43.82 13.41 -1.18
CA ASN A 509 -43.13 14.65 -0.80
C ASN A 509 -41.60 14.58 -0.95
N ASP A 510 -41.02 13.38 -0.84
CA ASP A 510 -39.57 13.17 -0.89
C ASP A 510 -39.07 12.90 -2.33
N GLN A 511 -39.96 12.42 -3.22
CA GLN A 511 -39.62 12.06 -4.59
C GLN A 511 -38.98 13.20 -5.41
N PRO A 512 -39.45 14.46 -5.38
CA PRO A 512 -38.81 15.55 -6.13
C PRO A 512 -37.37 15.83 -5.67
N ALA A 513 -37.09 15.69 -4.37
CA ALA A 513 -35.74 15.90 -3.83
C ALA A 513 -34.80 14.78 -4.27
N VAL A 514 -35.27 13.53 -4.21
CA VAL A 514 -34.50 12.36 -4.69
C VAL A 514 -34.28 12.43 -6.20
N ARG A 515 -35.27 12.82 -6.99
CA ARG A 515 -35.12 13.00 -8.44
C ARG A 515 -34.00 13.97 -8.79
N ARG A 516 -34.00 15.16 -8.16
CA ARG A 516 -32.94 16.15 -8.35
C ARG A 516 -31.55 15.62 -7.95
N ARG A 517 -31.49 14.79 -6.90
CA ARG A 517 -30.25 14.13 -6.50
C ARG A 517 -29.76 13.17 -7.58
N LEU A 518 -30.62 12.29 -8.10
CA LEU A 518 -30.26 11.36 -9.17
C LEU A 518 -29.73 12.11 -10.40
N GLU A 519 -30.42 13.16 -10.85
CA GLU A 519 -29.97 13.97 -12.00
C GLU A 519 -28.61 14.63 -11.75
N ARG A 520 -28.38 15.17 -10.55
CA ARG A 520 -27.09 15.75 -10.16
C ARG A 520 -25.97 14.69 -10.14
N ASP A 521 -26.24 13.53 -9.55
CA ASP A 521 -25.26 12.46 -9.39
C ASP A 521 -24.90 11.84 -10.77
N LEU A 522 -25.87 11.71 -11.68
CA LEU A 522 -25.62 11.34 -13.09
C LEU A 522 -24.78 12.41 -13.81
N ALA A 523 -25.08 13.69 -13.63
CA ALA A 523 -24.29 14.77 -14.24
C ALA A 523 -22.83 14.76 -13.73
N GLN A 524 -22.61 14.40 -12.47
CA GLN A 524 -21.27 14.21 -11.91
C GLN A 524 -20.56 12.99 -12.53
N MET A 525 -21.22 11.82 -12.57
CA MET A 525 -20.66 10.61 -13.19
C MET A 525 -20.33 10.82 -14.68
N THR A 526 -21.15 11.61 -15.38
CA THR A 526 -20.90 11.97 -16.80
C THR A 526 -19.59 12.75 -16.95
N ARG A 527 -19.34 13.75 -16.09
CA ARG A 527 -18.06 14.49 -16.11
C ARG A 527 -16.87 13.58 -15.84
N TRP A 528 -17.00 12.65 -14.90
CA TRP A 528 -15.96 11.66 -14.64
C TRP A 528 -15.73 10.75 -15.85
N ALA A 529 -16.79 10.26 -16.49
CA ALA A 529 -16.71 9.45 -17.70
C ALA A 529 -16.15 10.19 -18.92
N ASP A 530 -16.29 11.51 -19.00
CA ASP A 530 -15.64 12.33 -20.02
C ASP A 530 -14.13 12.47 -19.76
N ASN A 531 -13.70 12.43 -18.50
CA ASN A 531 -12.28 12.42 -18.15
C ASN A 531 -11.62 11.03 -18.32
N CYS A 532 -12.30 9.95 -17.91
CA CYS A 532 -11.83 8.58 -18.09
C CYS A 532 -12.98 7.61 -18.39
N ALA A 533 -13.27 7.45 -19.68
CA ALA A 533 -14.38 6.59 -20.13
C ALA A 533 -14.22 5.13 -19.68
N GLN A 534 -12.98 4.60 -19.66
CA GLN A 534 -12.70 3.22 -19.28
C GLN A 534 -13.12 2.89 -17.84
N ASN A 535 -13.12 3.86 -16.91
CA ASN A 535 -13.47 3.59 -15.52
C ASN A 535 -14.92 3.92 -15.18
N PHE A 536 -15.57 4.81 -15.94
CA PHE A 536 -16.82 5.43 -15.49
C PHE A 536 -17.95 5.41 -16.52
N ARG A 537 -17.67 5.15 -17.80
CA ARG A 537 -18.71 5.23 -18.85
C ARG A 537 -19.80 4.18 -18.67
N HIS A 538 -19.43 2.97 -18.23
CA HIS A 538 -20.40 1.91 -17.93
C HIS A 538 -21.30 2.27 -16.74
N LEU A 539 -20.76 2.95 -15.73
CA LEU A 539 -21.53 3.44 -14.59
C LEU A 539 -22.52 4.55 -15.01
N GLN A 540 -22.08 5.49 -15.87
CA GLN A 540 -22.96 6.51 -16.43
C GLN A 540 -24.14 5.87 -17.19
N TYR A 541 -23.88 4.93 -18.10
CA TYR A 541 -24.95 4.27 -18.86
C TYR A 541 -25.90 3.49 -17.96
N LEU A 542 -25.40 2.89 -16.87
CA LEU A 542 -26.25 2.23 -15.89
C LEU A 542 -27.15 3.24 -15.15
N MET A 543 -26.62 4.41 -14.78
CA MET A 543 -27.41 5.49 -14.17
C MET A 543 -28.46 6.07 -15.14
N GLU A 544 -28.12 6.24 -16.42
CA GLU A 544 -29.06 6.65 -17.48
C GLU A 544 -30.21 5.64 -17.62
N ALA A 545 -29.89 4.34 -17.69
CA ALA A 545 -30.88 3.28 -17.80
C ALA A 545 -31.90 3.28 -16.64
N GLU A 546 -31.43 3.56 -15.43
CA GLU A 546 -32.28 3.66 -14.25
C GLU A 546 -33.18 4.90 -14.27
N LEU A 547 -32.72 6.05 -14.79
CA LEU A 547 -33.60 7.22 -14.97
C LEU A 547 -34.65 6.96 -16.05
N ASP A 548 -34.25 6.40 -17.20
CA ASP A 548 -35.16 6.01 -18.27
C ASP A 548 -36.24 5.04 -17.75
N ARG A 549 -35.84 4.09 -16.90
CA ARG A 549 -36.77 3.18 -16.22
C ARG A 549 -37.77 3.92 -15.35
N LEU A 550 -37.33 4.90 -14.55
CA LEU A 550 -38.21 5.72 -13.70
C LEU A 550 -39.15 6.61 -14.52
N ASP A 551 -38.70 7.07 -15.69
CA ASP A 551 -39.49 7.88 -16.63
C ASP A 551 -40.46 7.05 -17.48
N GLY A 552 -40.40 5.72 -17.37
CA GLY A 552 -41.23 4.81 -18.15
C GLY A 552 -40.82 4.69 -19.62
N ALA A 553 -39.61 5.14 -19.99
CA ALA A 553 -39.03 5.03 -21.31
C ALA A 553 -38.50 3.59 -21.56
N ARG A 554 -39.41 2.65 -21.73
CA ARG A 554 -39.15 1.19 -21.66
C ARG A 554 -38.03 0.70 -22.59
N GLU A 555 -38.07 1.10 -23.86
CA GLU A 555 -37.11 0.68 -24.88
C GLU A 555 -35.74 1.35 -24.67
N SER A 556 -35.75 2.67 -24.43
CA SER A 556 -34.55 3.46 -24.09
C SER A 556 -33.81 2.89 -22.88
N ALA A 557 -34.54 2.54 -21.82
CA ALA A 557 -33.94 1.94 -20.63
C ALA A 557 -33.19 0.64 -20.95
N LEU A 558 -33.76 -0.23 -21.78
CA LEU A 558 -33.12 -1.50 -22.15
C LEU A 558 -31.87 -1.27 -23.02
N GLU A 559 -31.95 -0.34 -23.99
CA GLU A 559 -30.78 0.05 -24.79
C GLU A 559 -29.64 0.62 -23.92
N SER A 560 -29.98 1.47 -22.95
CA SER A 560 -29.03 2.03 -21.99
C SER A 560 -28.41 0.95 -21.09
N TYR A 561 -29.19 -0.05 -20.64
CA TYR A 561 -28.64 -1.21 -19.92
C TYR A 561 -27.67 -2.01 -20.80
N ASP A 562 -28.00 -2.30 -22.06
CA ASP A 562 -27.10 -3.02 -22.97
C ASP A 562 -25.80 -2.26 -23.23
N ARG A 563 -25.87 -0.93 -23.35
CA ARG A 563 -24.69 -0.07 -23.44
C ARG A 563 -23.83 -0.16 -22.18
N ALA A 564 -24.44 -0.16 -21.00
CA ALA A 564 -23.74 -0.32 -19.73
C ALA A 564 -23.03 -1.67 -19.63
N ILE A 565 -23.70 -2.77 -19.99
CA ILE A 565 -23.17 -4.13 -20.00
C ILE A 565 -21.96 -4.23 -20.94
N ASN A 566 -22.09 -3.76 -22.17
CA ASN A 566 -20.99 -3.82 -23.15
C ASN A 566 -19.80 -2.96 -22.72
N ALA A 567 -20.04 -1.73 -22.24
CA ALA A 567 -18.97 -0.86 -21.76
C ALA A 567 -18.23 -1.44 -20.54
N ALA A 568 -18.95 -2.10 -19.62
CA ALA A 568 -18.36 -2.76 -18.47
C ALA A 568 -17.49 -3.96 -18.90
N ARG A 569 -17.98 -4.75 -19.87
CA ARG A 569 -17.24 -5.89 -20.45
C ARG A 569 -15.94 -5.43 -21.11
N ASP A 570 -16.02 -4.41 -21.96
CA ASP A 570 -14.86 -3.88 -22.69
C ASP A 570 -13.81 -3.30 -21.75
N SER A 571 -14.25 -2.78 -20.60
CA SER A 571 -13.39 -2.20 -19.56
C SER A 571 -12.94 -3.21 -18.49
N GLY A 572 -13.46 -4.45 -18.52
CA GLY A 572 -13.09 -5.54 -17.62
C GLY A 572 -13.76 -5.52 -16.24
N PHE A 573 -14.78 -4.68 -16.01
CA PHE A 573 -15.48 -4.59 -14.72
C PHE A 573 -16.56 -5.67 -14.57
N LEU A 574 -16.14 -6.90 -14.24
CA LEU A 574 -17.02 -8.07 -14.11
C LEU A 574 -18.21 -7.86 -13.17
N HIS A 575 -17.97 -7.25 -12.01
CA HIS A 575 -19.00 -6.94 -11.02
C HIS A 575 -20.08 -5.98 -11.58
N ASP A 576 -19.65 -4.93 -12.29
CA ASP A 576 -20.58 -3.93 -12.82
C ASP A 576 -21.32 -4.48 -14.06
N GLU A 577 -20.67 -5.33 -14.88
CA GLU A 577 -21.33 -6.06 -15.97
C GLU A 577 -22.45 -6.96 -15.42
N ALA A 578 -22.17 -7.71 -14.34
CA ALA A 578 -23.16 -8.58 -13.69
C ALA A 578 -24.33 -7.76 -13.13
N THR A 579 -24.04 -6.66 -12.44
CA THR A 579 -25.03 -5.77 -11.85
C THR A 579 -25.93 -5.16 -12.93
N ALA A 580 -25.36 -4.60 -14.00
CA ALA A 580 -26.13 -4.01 -15.10
C ALA A 580 -27.02 -5.06 -15.79
N SER A 581 -26.50 -6.26 -16.04
CA SER A 581 -27.27 -7.38 -16.62
C SER A 581 -28.41 -7.82 -15.71
N GLU A 582 -28.21 -7.83 -14.38
CA GLU A 582 -29.29 -8.14 -13.44
C GLU A 582 -30.39 -7.08 -13.46
N ARG A 583 -30.02 -5.79 -13.52
CA ARG A 583 -30.99 -4.68 -13.59
C ARG A 583 -31.81 -4.73 -14.89
N ALA A 584 -31.17 -5.05 -16.01
CA ALA A 584 -31.85 -5.29 -17.28
C ALA A 584 -32.88 -6.42 -17.17
N ALA A 585 -32.48 -7.56 -16.57
CA ALA A 585 -33.39 -8.69 -16.34
C ALA A 585 -34.59 -8.29 -15.47
N ARG A 586 -34.35 -7.58 -14.35
CA ARG A 586 -35.42 -7.13 -13.45
C ARG A 586 -36.36 -6.13 -14.12
N HIS A 587 -35.85 -5.23 -14.96
CA HIS A 587 -36.67 -4.34 -15.79
C HIS A 587 -37.58 -5.12 -16.73
N LEU A 588 -37.05 -6.12 -17.44
CA LEU A 588 -37.85 -6.99 -18.31
C LEU A 588 -38.93 -7.77 -17.56
N ILE A 589 -38.62 -8.26 -16.35
CA ILE A 589 -39.61 -8.92 -15.47
C ILE A 589 -40.71 -7.92 -15.08
N ALA A 590 -40.36 -6.70 -14.68
CA ALA A 590 -41.34 -5.66 -14.34
C ALA A 590 -42.25 -5.28 -15.52
N LEU A 591 -41.77 -5.45 -16.76
CA LEU A 591 -42.55 -5.29 -18.00
C LEU A 591 -43.36 -6.54 -18.40
N GLY A 592 -43.31 -7.62 -17.63
CA GLY A 592 -43.97 -8.90 -17.92
C GLY A 592 -43.34 -9.66 -19.09
N ARG A 593 -42.03 -9.48 -19.34
CA ARG A 593 -41.27 -10.10 -20.43
C ARG A 593 -40.30 -11.17 -19.91
N GLU A 594 -40.79 -12.07 -19.07
CA GLU A 594 -39.98 -13.08 -18.35
C GLU A 594 -39.07 -13.92 -19.26
N ARG A 595 -39.57 -14.40 -20.42
CA ARG A 595 -38.77 -15.17 -21.38
C ARG A 595 -37.56 -14.41 -21.92
N ALA A 596 -37.69 -13.09 -22.11
CA ALA A 596 -36.57 -12.25 -22.54
C ALA A 596 -35.58 -12.05 -21.38
N ALA A 597 -36.10 -11.91 -20.15
CA ALA A 597 -35.28 -11.78 -18.94
C ALA A 597 -34.42 -13.03 -18.67
N GLU A 598 -34.88 -14.23 -19.02
CA GLU A 598 -34.11 -15.48 -18.83
C GLU A 598 -32.72 -15.44 -19.45
N GLY A 599 -32.56 -14.81 -20.62
CA GLY A 599 -31.25 -14.66 -21.28
C GLY A 599 -30.28 -13.84 -20.43
N TYR A 600 -30.72 -12.68 -19.96
CA TYR A 600 -29.94 -11.83 -19.05
C TYR A 600 -29.66 -12.54 -17.72
N LEU A 601 -30.64 -13.22 -17.13
CA LEU A 601 -30.45 -13.94 -15.87
C LEU A 601 -29.41 -15.07 -15.98
N ARG A 602 -29.36 -15.80 -17.10
CA ARG A 602 -28.30 -16.79 -17.36
C ARG A 602 -26.94 -16.13 -17.48
N GLY A 603 -26.86 -15.02 -18.22
CA GLY A 603 -25.64 -14.22 -18.36
C GLY A 603 -25.14 -13.71 -17.00
N THR A 604 -26.03 -13.08 -16.23
CA THR A 604 -25.75 -12.57 -14.89
C THR A 604 -25.28 -13.68 -13.94
N HIS A 605 -25.94 -14.84 -13.92
CA HIS A 605 -25.52 -15.98 -13.09
C HIS A 605 -24.11 -16.46 -13.46
N HIS A 606 -23.81 -16.57 -14.76
CA HIS A 606 -22.47 -16.91 -15.23
C HIS A 606 -21.44 -15.86 -14.80
N LEU A 607 -21.76 -14.56 -14.91
CA LEU A 607 -20.88 -13.46 -14.51
C LEU A 607 -20.59 -13.46 -13.01
N TYR A 608 -21.60 -13.59 -12.14
CA TYR A 608 -21.38 -13.68 -10.70
C TYR A 608 -20.57 -14.93 -10.31
N THR A 609 -20.81 -16.06 -11.00
CA THR A 609 -20.05 -17.30 -10.78
C THR A 609 -18.58 -17.12 -11.20
N ARG A 610 -18.33 -16.50 -12.36
CA ARG A 610 -16.98 -16.21 -12.87
C ARG A 610 -16.24 -15.19 -11.99
N TRP A 611 -16.94 -14.16 -11.51
CA TRP A 611 -16.36 -13.21 -10.56
C TRP A 611 -16.09 -13.85 -9.20
N GLY A 612 -16.85 -14.88 -8.82
CA GLY A 612 -16.68 -15.61 -7.56
C GLY A 612 -17.61 -15.16 -6.42
N ALA A 613 -18.62 -14.34 -6.70
CA ALA A 613 -19.64 -13.92 -5.74
C ALA A 613 -20.64 -15.05 -5.44
N ARG A 614 -20.16 -16.10 -4.79
CA ARG A 614 -20.88 -17.35 -4.51
C ARG A 614 -22.20 -17.11 -3.78
N ARG A 615 -22.22 -16.20 -2.81
CA ARG A 615 -23.45 -15.90 -2.06
C ARG A 615 -24.51 -15.33 -2.99
N LYS A 616 -24.14 -14.36 -3.83
CA LYS A 616 -25.07 -13.75 -4.81
C LYS A 616 -25.57 -14.77 -5.83
N ALA A 617 -24.68 -15.61 -6.37
CA ALA A 617 -25.07 -16.66 -7.32
C ALA A 617 -26.08 -17.64 -6.69
N ALA A 618 -25.82 -18.10 -5.47
CA ALA A 618 -26.73 -18.99 -4.74
C ALA A 618 -28.09 -18.32 -4.44
N MET A 619 -28.10 -17.02 -4.13
CA MET A 619 -29.35 -16.27 -3.95
C MET A 619 -30.16 -16.21 -5.25
N MET A 620 -29.51 -16.01 -6.40
CA MET A 620 -30.21 -16.04 -7.70
C MET A 620 -30.77 -17.42 -8.03
N GLU A 621 -30.07 -18.51 -7.70
CA GLU A 621 -30.56 -19.88 -7.88
C GLU A 621 -31.76 -20.22 -6.97
N ASN A 622 -31.94 -19.48 -5.87
CA ASN A 622 -33.11 -19.57 -5.00
C ASN A 622 -34.27 -18.70 -5.50
N GLU A 623 -33.97 -17.50 -6.02
CA GLU A 623 -34.98 -16.58 -6.55
C GLU A 623 -35.55 -17.07 -7.90
N PHE A 624 -34.73 -17.68 -8.75
CA PHE A 624 -35.10 -18.11 -10.10
C PHE A 624 -34.90 -19.63 -10.30
N PRO A 625 -35.92 -20.46 -10.07
CA PRO A 625 -35.81 -21.92 -10.11
C PRO A 625 -35.28 -22.51 -11.43
N PHE A 626 -35.55 -21.87 -12.58
CA PHE A 626 -35.07 -22.36 -13.87
C PHE A 626 -33.53 -22.37 -13.99
N LEU A 627 -32.83 -21.49 -13.26
CA LEU A 627 -31.36 -21.50 -13.21
C LEU A 627 -30.85 -22.78 -12.54
N ARG A 628 -31.54 -23.22 -11.48
CA ARG A 628 -31.23 -24.47 -10.77
C ARG A 628 -31.50 -25.68 -11.66
N GLU A 629 -32.64 -25.72 -12.33
CA GLU A 629 -33.02 -26.82 -13.24
C GLU A 629 -32.01 -26.97 -14.38
N MET A 630 -31.57 -25.86 -14.98
CA MET A 630 -30.51 -25.84 -15.99
C MET A 630 -29.21 -26.47 -15.47
N LEU A 631 -28.77 -26.11 -14.27
CA LEU A 631 -27.54 -26.65 -13.66
C LEU A 631 -27.65 -28.15 -13.37
N HIS A 632 -28.80 -28.61 -12.89
CA HIS A 632 -29.06 -30.04 -12.68
C HIS A 632 -29.06 -30.82 -14.00
N GLY A 633 -29.67 -30.26 -15.05
CA GLY A 633 -29.66 -30.84 -16.40
C GLY A 633 -28.24 -30.93 -16.98
N ALA A 634 -27.43 -29.89 -16.82
CA ALA A 634 -26.02 -29.89 -17.22
C ALA A 634 -25.21 -30.96 -16.47
N ARG A 635 -25.34 -31.05 -15.13
CA ARG A 635 -24.67 -32.07 -14.31
C ARG A 635 -25.12 -33.50 -14.64
N ALA A 636 -26.40 -33.73 -14.91
CA ALA A 636 -26.92 -35.03 -15.32
C ALA A 636 -26.40 -35.46 -16.71
N THR A 637 -26.24 -34.50 -17.62
CA THR A 637 -25.65 -34.73 -18.95
C THR A 637 -24.14 -35.05 -18.84
N ILE A 638 -23.44 -34.39 -17.92
CA ILE A 638 -22.02 -34.64 -17.63
C ILE A 638 -21.82 -36.01 -16.96
N ALA A 639 -22.70 -36.40 -16.02
CA ALA A 639 -22.65 -37.69 -15.34
C ALA A 639 -23.01 -38.89 -16.25
N GLY A 640 -23.74 -38.66 -17.35
CA GLY A 640 -24.10 -39.69 -18.33
C GLY A 640 -22.98 -40.15 -19.26
N ASN A 641 -21.88 -39.38 -19.36
CA ASN A 641 -20.67 -39.71 -20.14
C ASN A 641 -19.49 -40.11 -19.23
N GLY A 642 -19.78 -40.52 -18.00
CA GLY A 642 -18.81 -40.79 -16.95
C GLY A 642 -17.99 -42.05 -17.20
N GLU A 643 -16.78 -41.87 -17.72
CA GLU A 643 -15.59 -42.63 -17.30
C GLU A 643 -14.28 -41.91 -17.68
N THR A 644 -14.29 -40.95 -18.62
CA THR A 644 -13.06 -40.29 -19.10
C THR A 644 -12.81 -38.86 -18.59
N TRP A 645 -13.82 -38.09 -18.14
CA TRP A 645 -13.64 -36.66 -17.83
C TRP A 645 -13.32 -36.31 -16.37
N ASP A 646 -13.61 -37.17 -15.40
CA ASP A 646 -13.37 -36.87 -13.97
C ASP A 646 -11.86 -36.91 -13.64
N LEU A 647 -11.12 -37.77 -14.35
CA LEU A 647 -9.65 -37.79 -14.37
C LEU A 647 -9.09 -36.51 -15.02
N ASP A 648 -9.77 -35.94 -16.01
CA ASP A 648 -9.30 -34.81 -16.79
C ASP A 648 -9.51 -33.47 -16.05
N LEU A 649 -10.64 -33.27 -15.36
CA LEU A 649 -10.89 -32.03 -14.59
C LEU A 649 -10.03 -31.94 -13.32
N ALA A 650 -9.83 -33.05 -12.62
CA ALA A 650 -8.91 -33.11 -11.47
C ALA A 650 -7.46 -32.84 -11.92
N SER A 651 -7.07 -33.35 -13.09
CA SER A 651 -5.75 -33.12 -13.68
C SER A 651 -5.57 -31.69 -14.19
N VAL A 652 -6.60 -31.09 -14.82
CA VAL A 652 -6.62 -29.68 -15.22
C VAL A 652 -6.56 -28.74 -14.01
N MET A 653 -7.26 -29.06 -12.91
CA MET A 653 -7.18 -28.26 -11.68
C MET A 653 -5.83 -28.41 -10.96
N LYS A 654 -5.23 -29.61 -10.95
CA LYS A 654 -3.87 -29.86 -10.44
C LYS A 654 -2.85 -29.11 -11.29
N ALA A 655 -2.96 -29.18 -12.62
CA ALA A 655 -2.11 -28.47 -13.58
C ALA A 655 -2.20 -26.96 -13.40
N SER A 656 -3.41 -26.41 -13.34
CA SER A 656 -3.64 -24.96 -13.18
C SER A 656 -3.08 -24.43 -11.85
N ARG A 657 -3.18 -25.19 -10.75
CA ARG A 657 -2.60 -24.82 -9.45
C ARG A 657 -1.08 -24.82 -9.43
N VAL A 658 -0.46 -25.83 -10.06
CA VAL A 658 1.00 -25.98 -10.11
C VAL A 658 1.63 -24.99 -11.10
N ILE A 659 1.00 -24.78 -12.27
CA ILE A 659 1.42 -23.79 -13.27
C ILE A 659 1.28 -22.36 -12.74
N SER A 660 0.18 -22.05 -12.02
CA SER A 660 -0.01 -20.72 -11.42
C SER A 660 0.93 -20.42 -10.25
N GLY A 661 1.62 -21.42 -9.71
CA GLY A 661 2.58 -21.27 -8.60
C GLY A 661 4.04 -21.11 -9.03
N GLU A 662 4.38 -21.41 -10.29
CA GLU A 662 5.78 -21.44 -10.76
C GLU A 662 6.09 -20.21 -11.63
N ILE A 663 6.96 -19.33 -11.12
CA ILE A 663 7.27 -18.03 -11.74
C ILE A 663 8.41 -18.15 -12.78
N VAL A 664 9.17 -19.26 -12.74
CA VAL A 664 10.33 -19.48 -13.62
C VAL A 664 9.92 -20.28 -14.86
N LEU A 665 9.94 -19.64 -16.04
CA LEU A 665 9.47 -20.21 -17.31
C LEU A 665 10.06 -21.59 -17.63
N SER A 666 11.35 -21.82 -17.40
CA SER A 666 11.99 -23.12 -17.68
C SER A 666 11.50 -24.24 -16.77
N ARG A 667 11.14 -23.92 -15.52
CA ARG A 667 10.52 -24.88 -14.59
C ARG A 667 9.07 -25.10 -14.93
N LEU A 668 8.36 -24.02 -15.28
CA LEU A 668 6.98 -24.08 -15.74
C LEU A 668 6.82 -25.07 -16.91
N LEU A 669 7.61 -24.91 -17.97
CA LEU A 669 7.54 -25.75 -19.16
C LEU A 669 7.89 -27.23 -18.87
N LYS A 670 8.85 -27.47 -17.98
CA LYS A 670 9.20 -28.83 -17.53
C LYS A 670 8.05 -29.47 -16.75
N THR A 671 7.49 -28.75 -15.78
CA THR A 671 6.36 -29.25 -15.00
C THR A 671 5.11 -29.45 -15.86
N SER A 672 4.87 -28.57 -16.85
CA SER A 672 3.77 -28.73 -17.81
C SER A 672 3.89 -30.02 -18.62
N ILE A 673 5.09 -30.36 -19.10
CA ILE A 673 5.26 -31.60 -19.89
C ILE A 673 5.21 -32.86 -19.02
N GLU A 674 5.69 -32.81 -17.78
CA GLU A 674 5.55 -33.93 -16.83
C GLU A 674 4.07 -34.23 -16.55
N ILE A 675 3.24 -33.20 -16.39
CA ILE A 675 1.80 -33.34 -16.19
C ILE A 675 1.10 -33.85 -17.46
N LEU A 676 1.48 -33.34 -18.64
CA LEU A 676 0.93 -33.81 -19.91
C LEU A 676 1.24 -35.30 -20.14
N LEU A 677 2.43 -35.75 -19.77
CA LEU A 677 2.84 -37.16 -19.88
C LEU A 677 2.11 -38.04 -18.86
N GLU A 678 1.97 -37.60 -17.61
CA GLU A 678 1.18 -38.27 -16.57
C GLU A 678 -0.26 -38.51 -17.06
N ASN A 679 -0.87 -37.50 -17.68
CA ASN A 679 -2.25 -37.57 -18.16
C ASN A 679 -2.41 -38.38 -19.46
N ALA A 680 -1.45 -38.29 -20.37
CA ALA A 680 -1.47 -39.03 -21.63
C ALA A 680 -1.01 -40.49 -21.49
N GLY A 681 -0.54 -40.91 -20.30
CA GLY A 681 0.09 -42.20 -20.08
C GLY A 681 1.42 -42.35 -20.85
N GLY A 682 2.08 -41.23 -21.16
CA GLY A 682 3.31 -41.20 -21.95
C GLY A 682 4.55 -41.38 -21.08
N GLU A 683 5.49 -42.22 -21.53
CA GLU A 683 6.76 -42.45 -20.82
C GLU A 683 7.84 -41.41 -21.17
N TRP A 684 7.64 -40.66 -22.25
CA TRP A 684 8.61 -39.73 -22.81
C TRP A 684 7.95 -38.57 -23.56
N GLY A 685 8.50 -37.37 -23.45
CA GLY A 685 8.03 -36.22 -24.23
C GLY A 685 9.00 -35.04 -24.23
N CYS A 686 8.87 -34.17 -25.24
CA CYS A 686 9.56 -32.89 -25.30
C CYS A 686 8.67 -31.78 -25.89
N LEU A 687 8.92 -30.53 -25.46
CA LEU A 687 8.32 -29.32 -26.01
C LEU A 687 9.31 -28.67 -26.96
N VAL A 688 8.92 -28.56 -28.23
CA VAL A 688 9.77 -28.01 -29.30
C VAL A 688 9.18 -26.69 -29.77
N ALA A 689 10.00 -25.64 -29.75
CA ALA A 689 9.65 -24.32 -30.28
C ALA A 689 10.49 -24.01 -31.52
N ARG A 690 9.94 -23.20 -32.43
CA ARG A 690 10.68 -22.65 -33.57
C ARG A 690 11.05 -21.20 -33.26
N ARG A 691 12.34 -20.90 -33.07
CA ARG A 691 12.87 -19.54 -32.85
C ARG A 691 13.83 -19.18 -33.96
N GLU A 692 13.66 -18.01 -34.57
CA GLU A 692 14.53 -17.49 -35.64
C GLU A 692 14.78 -18.48 -36.80
N GLY A 693 13.79 -19.32 -37.09
CA GLY A 693 13.86 -20.32 -38.15
C GLY A 693 14.45 -21.68 -37.73
N MET A 694 15.07 -21.80 -36.55
CA MET A 694 15.62 -23.06 -36.02
C MET A 694 14.69 -23.71 -34.99
N LEU A 695 14.73 -25.04 -34.90
CA LEU A 695 14.00 -25.80 -33.88
C LEU A 695 14.85 -25.88 -32.61
N THR A 696 14.23 -25.62 -31.45
CA THR A 696 14.86 -25.69 -30.13
C THR A 696 13.96 -26.44 -29.16
N VAL A 697 14.54 -27.36 -28.37
CA VAL A 697 13.80 -28.05 -27.30
C VAL A 697 13.81 -27.18 -26.05
N GLU A 698 12.63 -26.76 -25.59
CA GLU A 698 12.45 -25.86 -24.44
C GLU A 698 12.30 -26.63 -23.12
N ALA A 699 11.78 -27.86 -23.18
CA ALA A 699 11.69 -28.78 -22.05
C ALA A 699 11.60 -30.22 -22.55
N SER A 700 12.13 -31.18 -21.78
CA SER A 700 12.04 -32.61 -22.08
C SER A 700 12.01 -33.46 -20.81
N VAL A 701 11.29 -34.57 -20.87
CA VAL A 701 11.27 -35.62 -19.84
C VAL A 701 11.69 -36.90 -20.54
N THR A 702 12.90 -37.40 -20.25
CA THR A 702 13.51 -38.62 -20.80
C THR A 702 13.44 -39.79 -19.82
N PRO A 703 13.17 -41.03 -20.28
CA PRO A 703 13.27 -42.20 -19.41
C PRO A 703 14.71 -42.38 -18.89
N PRO A 704 14.89 -42.95 -17.68
CA PRO A 704 16.18 -42.99 -16.98
C PRO A 704 17.26 -43.86 -17.62
N ASN A 705 16.92 -44.72 -18.59
CA ASN A 705 17.88 -45.52 -19.36
C ASN A 705 18.12 -44.90 -20.74
N ASN A 706 18.96 -43.87 -20.81
CA ASN A 706 19.31 -43.21 -22.06
C ASN A 706 20.49 -43.88 -22.81
N ASP A 707 20.71 -45.18 -22.60
CA ASP A 707 21.66 -45.94 -23.39
C ASP A 707 20.92 -46.67 -24.52
N ARG A 708 21.06 -46.12 -25.73
CA ARG A 708 20.71 -46.67 -27.06
C ARG A 708 19.49 -46.07 -27.76
N CYS A 709 19.64 -44.82 -28.19
CA CYS A 709 19.28 -44.44 -29.56
C CYS A 709 20.58 -43.95 -30.22
N GLY A 710 21.54 -44.82 -30.50
CA GLY A 710 21.60 -45.59 -31.75
C GLY A 710 22.57 -44.89 -32.70
N ASP A 711 23.78 -45.44 -32.88
CA ASP A 711 24.91 -44.92 -33.68
C ASP A 711 24.61 -44.68 -35.20
N ASN A 712 23.33 -44.74 -35.61
CA ASN A 712 22.85 -44.65 -36.99
C ASN A 712 21.82 -43.52 -37.22
N VAL A 713 21.63 -42.58 -36.29
CA VAL A 713 20.75 -41.43 -36.51
C VAL A 713 21.51 -40.29 -37.22
N PRO A 714 21.09 -39.83 -38.41
CA PRO A 714 21.76 -38.73 -39.12
C PRO A 714 21.81 -37.46 -38.26
N ARG A 715 22.95 -36.73 -38.27
CA ARG A 715 23.11 -35.45 -37.52
C ARG A 715 21.98 -34.44 -37.79
N SER A 716 21.36 -34.48 -38.97
CA SER A 716 20.24 -33.62 -39.34
C SER A 716 18.95 -33.86 -38.55
N ALA A 717 18.87 -34.94 -37.75
CA ALA A 717 17.73 -35.26 -36.89
C ALA A 717 17.95 -34.85 -35.42
N TRP A 718 19.09 -34.23 -35.10
CA TRP A 718 19.40 -33.82 -33.73
C TRP A 718 18.99 -32.36 -33.53
N VAL A 719 18.29 -32.10 -32.41
CA VAL A 719 17.82 -30.77 -32.03
C VAL A 719 18.48 -30.36 -30.72
N THR A 720 19.00 -29.14 -30.67
CA THR A 720 19.73 -28.61 -29.52
C THR A 720 18.77 -28.27 -28.36
N LEU A 721 19.19 -28.60 -27.14
CA LEU A 721 18.51 -28.26 -25.89
C LEU A 721 18.89 -26.86 -25.42
N THR A 722 17.94 -26.08 -24.89
CA THR A 722 18.20 -24.73 -24.33
C THR A 722 19.17 -24.71 -23.15
N GLN A 723 19.38 -25.85 -22.47
CA GLN A 723 20.33 -25.99 -21.35
C GLN A 723 21.66 -26.66 -21.75
N GLY A 724 21.89 -26.92 -23.05
CA GLY A 724 23.07 -27.61 -23.58
C GLY A 724 22.84 -29.12 -23.77
N GLY A 725 23.36 -29.67 -24.89
CA GLY A 725 23.14 -31.05 -25.34
C GLY A 725 22.30 -31.17 -26.61
N GLU A 726 22.19 -32.38 -27.16
CA GLU A 726 21.38 -32.67 -28.36
C GLU A 726 20.45 -33.86 -28.12
N LEU A 727 19.24 -33.81 -28.69
CA LEU A 727 18.23 -34.86 -28.63
C LEU A 727 17.82 -35.27 -30.05
N ALA A 728 17.85 -36.57 -30.34
CA ALA A 728 17.41 -37.11 -31.63
C ALA A 728 15.87 -37.04 -31.73
N LEU A 729 15.36 -36.28 -32.69
CA LEU A 729 13.92 -36.07 -32.92
C LEU A 729 13.56 -36.30 -34.40
N PRO A 730 12.34 -36.79 -34.71
CA PRO A 730 11.88 -36.95 -36.09
C PRO A 730 11.49 -35.58 -36.69
N VAL A 731 12.49 -34.82 -37.15
CA VAL A 731 12.34 -33.44 -37.64
C VAL A 731 11.31 -33.31 -38.77
N THR A 732 11.13 -34.34 -39.59
CA THR A 732 10.13 -34.37 -40.68
C THR A 732 8.70 -34.36 -40.14
N LEU A 733 8.40 -35.16 -39.11
CA LEU A 733 7.08 -35.19 -38.47
C LEU A 733 6.80 -33.88 -37.73
N ILE A 734 7.80 -33.36 -37.01
CA ILE A 734 7.69 -32.08 -36.30
C ILE A 734 7.45 -30.94 -37.29
N SER A 735 8.19 -30.91 -38.40
CA SER A 735 8.01 -29.89 -39.44
C SER A 735 6.66 -30.00 -40.15
N HIS A 736 6.13 -31.21 -40.28
CA HIS A 736 4.78 -31.43 -40.81
C HIS A 736 3.73 -30.80 -39.88
N VAL A 737 3.74 -31.14 -38.59
CA VAL A 737 2.80 -30.60 -37.58
C VAL A 737 2.92 -29.08 -37.48
N LEU A 738 4.14 -28.53 -37.47
CA LEU A 738 4.35 -27.08 -37.42
C LEU A 738 3.86 -26.35 -38.68
N ARG A 739 3.81 -27.04 -39.82
CA ARG A 739 3.31 -26.46 -41.08
C ARG A 739 1.80 -26.57 -41.20
N THR A 740 1.21 -27.68 -40.78
CA THR A 740 -0.24 -27.92 -40.90
C THR A 740 -1.03 -27.34 -39.75
N GLY A 741 -0.42 -27.19 -38.57
CA GLY A 741 -1.11 -26.78 -37.35
C GLY A 741 -2.03 -27.86 -36.76
N GLU A 742 -2.03 -29.07 -37.34
CA GLU A 742 -2.90 -30.18 -36.94
C GLU A 742 -2.11 -31.24 -36.17
N ALA A 743 -2.75 -31.83 -35.16
CA ALA A 743 -2.15 -32.90 -34.35
C ALA A 743 -1.99 -34.19 -35.18
N LEU A 744 -0.80 -34.78 -35.13
CA LEU A 744 -0.50 -36.07 -35.76
C LEU A 744 -0.31 -37.15 -34.70
N VAL A 745 -1.15 -38.18 -34.73
CA VAL A 745 -1.06 -39.34 -33.83
C VAL A 745 -0.79 -40.59 -34.68
N LEU A 746 0.32 -41.26 -34.41
CA LEU A 746 0.73 -42.47 -35.12
C LEU A 746 0.69 -43.67 -34.17
N HIS A 747 0.02 -44.74 -34.58
CA HIS A 747 0.02 -46.00 -33.81
C HIS A 747 1.38 -46.70 -33.82
N ASP A 748 2.16 -46.56 -34.91
CA ASP A 748 3.53 -47.07 -35.04
C ASP A 748 4.35 -46.13 -35.94
N ALA A 749 5.19 -45.32 -35.30
CA ALA A 749 6.03 -44.34 -35.99
C ALA A 749 7.14 -44.95 -36.87
N THR A 750 7.38 -46.27 -36.79
CA THR A 750 8.37 -46.95 -37.64
C THR A 750 7.81 -47.37 -39.00
N ARG A 751 6.47 -47.33 -39.16
CA ARG A 751 5.76 -47.76 -40.38
C ARG A 751 4.90 -46.67 -41.01
N GLY A 752 4.53 -45.64 -40.25
CA GLY A 752 3.74 -44.51 -40.72
C GLY A 752 4.57 -43.24 -40.80
N GLY A 753 5.17 -42.97 -41.96
CA GLY A 753 5.94 -41.76 -42.23
C GLY A 753 6.28 -41.65 -43.71
#